data_AF-A0AAD2IVJ7-F1
#
_entry.id   AF-A0AAD2IVJ7-F1
#
_cell.length_a   1.000
_cell.length_b   1.000
_cell.length_c   1.000
_cell.angle_alpha   90.00
_cell.angle_beta   90.00
_cell.angle_gamma   90.00
#
_symmetry.space_group_name_H-M   'P 1'
#
loop_
_entity.id
_entity.type
_entity.pdbx_description
1 polymer ?
#
loop_
_entity_poly.entity_id
_entity_poly.type
_entity_poly.pdbx_seq_one_letter_code
_entity_poly.pdbx_strand_id
1 'polypeptide(L)'
;MPHAPHSPAARTLCRALIAAGLLLPLGAMASPAGDALRRLLGDDWVTRDTSLEDLGIREPVVLSNSDARQEFYLPVPRGVPIADATLDFDARYIKGEPGRASMVLWVDGVPQTAQRIADGEGSATRKLNVEQRVRDTGFVRLAVDWQSDIAQRQCESNRATANALMVSPRTRLSYRYDASAIGSLDEAWSTLPGKPVLMVAGAKLDQQAFDSAWRMGVAMERSGKRVAVRAFPAVGDEIDTRGLQAPNGLGQVQAFAALAGKDKHKLANAAEIGALLVMGAPAVSGDVVIADAALRARYNEALDALQAQLAQDGDAAEAFQAWRQRRMPLAGQDLPSKEIRLAPLGRQAVIAVAADAGAQGAGAFDTAWRRILVTRQAQVKTAEPPQASGEDGMRLTALGGSSASFDVVARGDWNATFALAAVSADGSMPDELVMDLAAAPGASATRPVASVFWNGILLAAKQMDADGHPERLTARVPGYALGLTNAVRVTFQRQPVSVDCNEIPQGYPVNVLPTSYVKPGRAQPDGTFVGLLPLLAGSPQLLIPDGYLADAPASLQRVIGIATASGLSATRAALSLTPAGQAAKPGGPFVAMEVAVEGAKPMVKVTDRKQLTVDGKSAPWLDVSGLDNLSTAEVVRAGGQDGLLWHTLGQRPVMPQAPFVLNRGNIAIIGAAGPLAWIDSANPAAGQPPGAGASAFFEWRNYLSWSVPALSVGLLVLLLILIAALRVTRRKNKDSK
;
A
#
# COMPACT_ATOMS: atom_id res chain seq x y z
N MET A 1 71.33 -42.01 -62.47
CA MET A 1 71.95 -42.01 -61.12
C MET A 1 71.86 -40.58 -60.58
N PRO A 2 71.49 -40.33 -59.32
CA PRO A 2 71.81 -41.14 -58.14
C PRO A 2 70.60 -41.57 -57.27
N HIS A 3 70.88 -42.54 -56.40
CA HIS A 3 70.03 -43.04 -55.32
C HIS A 3 69.88 -42.04 -54.17
N ALA A 4 68.71 -42.04 -53.51
CA ALA A 4 68.54 -41.53 -52.14
C ALA A 4 67.70 -42.53 -51.31
N PRO A 5 67.91 -42.61 -49.98
CA PRO A 5 67.84 -43.85 -49.23
C PRO A 5 66.49 -44.08 -48.52
N HIS A 6 66.13 -45.35 -48.36
CA HIS A 6 65.12 -45.80 -47.41
C HIS A 6 65.63 -45.61 -45.99
N SER A 7 65.00 -44.72 -45.21
CA SER A 7 65.25 -44.58 -43.78
C SER A 7 64.04 -45.09 -42.98
N PRO A 8 64.21 -46.03 -42.03
CA PRO A 8 63.12 -46.65 -41.26
C PRO A 8 62.50 -45.72 -40.20
N ALA A 9 62.98 -44.49 -40.07
CA ALA A 9 62.50 -43.51 -39.10
C ALA A 9 61.11 -42.92 -39.42
N ALA A 10 60.68 -42.98 -40.68
CA ALA A 10 59.39 -42.42 -41.09
C ALA A 10 58.18 -43.23 -40.61
N ARG A 11 58.35 -44.55 -40.37
CA ARG A 11 57.24 -45.42 -39.92
C ARG A 11 56.96 -45.33 -38.42
N THR A 12 57.96 -45.02 -37.61
CA THR A 12 57.79 -44.77 -36.16
C THR A 12 57.20 -43.39 -35.89
N LEU A 13 57.56 -42.37 -36.68
CA LEU A 13 56.98 -41.02 -36.54
C LEU A 13 55.51 -40.96 -36.98
N CYS A 14 55.12 -41.68 -38.04
CA CYS A 14 53.71 -41.78 -38.46
C CYS A 14 52.83 -42.53 -37.44
N ARG A 15 53.37 -43.54 -36.74
CA ARG A 15 52.62 -44.23 -35.68
C ARG A 15 52.49 -43.40 -34.41
N ALA A 16 53.48 -42.56 -34.09
CA ALA A 16 53.39 -41.61 -32.97
C ALA A 16 52.40 -40.46 -33.25
N LEU A 17 52.29 -39.98 -34.50
CA LEU A 17 51.32 -38.96 -34.89
C LEU A 17 49.88 -39.48 -35.00
N ILE A 18 49.69 -40.74 -35.38
CA ILE A 18 48.35 -41.38 -35.34
C ILE A 18 47.92 -41.69 -33.89
N ALA A 19 48.85 -42.00 -32.99
CA ALA A 19 48.56 -42.15 -31.56
C ALA A 19 48.33 -40.81 -30.84
N ALA A 20 48.97 -39.72 -31.27
CA ALA A 20 48.76 -38.38 -30.73
C ALA A 20 47.44 -37.73 -31.22
N GLY A 21 46.89 -38.16 -32.35
CA GLY A 21 45.57 -37.74 -32.83
C GLY A 21 44.37 -38.33 -32.06
N LEU A 22 44.62 -39.32 -31.19
CA LEU A 22 43.59 -39.95 -30.33
C LEU A 22 43.54 -39.35 -28.92
N LEU A 23 44.32 -38.31 -28.65
CA LEU A 23 44.28 -37.51 -27.41
C LEU A 23 43.76 -36.08 -27.69
N LEU A 24 42.84 -35.93 -28.64
CA LEU A 24 41.95 -34.78 -28.66
C LEU A 24 41.10 -34.84 -27.38
N PRO A 25 40.96 -33.76 -26.61
CA PRO A 25 39.98 -33.76 -25.53
C PRO A 25 38.64 -34.05 -26.19
N LEU A 26 37.97 -35.11 -25.75
CA LEU A 26 36.55 -35.31 -26.01
C LEU A 26 35.87 -34.04 -25.53
N GLY A 27 35.62 -33.10 -26.43
CA GLY A 27 34.77 -31.95 -26.15
C GLY A 27 33.47 -32.53 -25.63
N ALA A 28 33.07 -32.12 -24.43
CA ALA A 28 31.83 -32.56 -23.82
C ALA A 28 30.71 -32.43 -24.86
N MET A 29 30.13 -33.55 -25.27
CA MET A 29 29.01 -33.54 -26.20
C MET A 29 27.88 -32.76 -25.51
N ALA A 30 27.33 -31.75 -26.20
CA ALA A 30 26.23 -30.95 -25.67
C ALA A 30 25.07 -31.86 -25.26
N SER A 31 24.67 -31.79 -23.99
CA SER A 31 23.62 -32.63 -23.45
C SER A 31 22.28 -31.89 -23.49
N PRO A 32 21.14 -32.60 -23.55
CA PRO A 32 19.82 -31.95 -23.48
C PRO A 32 19.62 -31.11 -22.21
N ALA A 33 20.19 -31.54 -21.09
CA ALA A 33 20.14 -30.82 -19.82
C ALA A 33 21.02 -29.56 -19.84
N GLY A 34 22.24 -29.64 -20.39
CA GLY A 34 23.13 -28.50 -20.57
C GLY A 34 22.55 -27.45 -21.54
N ASP A 35 21.94 -27.88 -22.65
CA ASP A 35 21.22 -27.00 -23.56
C ASP A 35 20.05 -26.28 -22.88
N ALA A 36 19.28 -26.98 -22.06
CA ALA A 36 18.17 -26.41 -21.30
C ALA A 36 18.65 -25.32 -20.33
N LEU A 37 19.72 -25.58 -19.58
CA LEU A 37 20.33 -24.64 -18.66
C LEU A 37 20.91 -23.41 -19.38
N ARG A 38 21.55 -23.60 -20.53
CA ARG A 38 22.05 -22.49 -21.37
C ARG A 38 20.92 -21.63 -21.94
N ARG A 39 19.76 -22.21 -22.25
CA ARG A 39 18.55 -21.44 -22.62
C ARG A 39 18.01 -20.62 -21.44
N LEU A 40 17.89 -21.24 -20.26
CA LEU A 40 17.47 -20.54 -19.04
C LEU A 40 18.45 -19.44 -18.63
N LEU A 41 19.74 -19.58 -18.96
CA LEU A 41 20.75 -18.56 -18.74
C LEU A 41 20.50 -17.29 -19.56
N GLY A 42 19.92 -17.41 -20.76
CA GLY A 42 19.62 -16.30 -21.67
C GLY A 42 18.19 -15.76 -21.60
N ASP A 43 17.32 -16.37 -20.81
CA ASP A 43 15.90 -16.00 -20.73
C ASP A 43 15.64 -15.05 -19.56
N ASP A 44 15.63 -13.75 -19.86
CA ASP A 44 15.38 -12.66 -18.90
C ASP A 44 13.92 -12.18 -18.89
N TRP A 45 13.03 -12.78 -19.68
CA TRP A 45 11.67 -12.28 -19.83
C TRP A 45 10.76 -12.68 -18.66
N VAL A 46 10.02 -11.68 -18.16
CA VAL A 46 9.02 -11.80 -17.11
C VAL A 46 7.67 -11.31 -17.63
N THR A 47 6.64 -12.13 -17.49
CA THR A 47 5.25 -11.78 -17.83
C THR A 47 4.52 -11.23 -16.60
N ARG A 48 3.69 -10.21 -16.79
CA ARG A 48 2.84 -9.60 -15.77
C ARG A 48 1.43 -9.39 -16.30
N ASP A 49 0.50 -9.53 -15.37
CA ASP A 49 -0.92 -9.31 -15.55
C ASP A 49 -1.42 -8.42 -14.42
N THR A 50 -2.23 -7.41 -14.73
CA THR A 50 -2.82 -6.53 -13.71
C THR A 50 -4.23 -6.10 -14.14
N SER A 51 -5.20 -6.41 -13.29
CA SER A 51 -6.60 -6.00 -13.46
C SER A 51 -6.96 -4.77 -12.63
N LEU A 52 -8.09 -4.10 -12.92
CA LEU A 52 -8.59 -3.02 -12.06
C LEU A 52 -8.94 -3.53 -10.64
N GLU A 53 -9.38 -4.78 -10.52
CA GLU A 53 -9.62 -5.43 -9.23
C GLU A 53 -8.33 -5.55 -8.40
N ASP A 54 -7.20 -5.90 -9.04
CA ASP A 54 -5.89 -5.94 -8.38
C ASP A 54 -5.44 -4.56 -7.86
N LEU A 55 -5.93 -3.49 -8.49
CA LEU A 55 -5.70 -2.10 -8.08
C LEU A 55 -6.70 -1.61 -7.02
N GLY A 56 -7.61 -2.47 -6.57
CA GLY A 56 -8.58 -2.16 -5.51
C GLY A 56 -9.94 -1.66 -6.00
N ILE A 57 -10.16 -1.55 -7.32
CA ILE A 57 -11.46 -1.22 -7.90
C ILE A 57 -12.28 -2.51 -7.98
N ARG A 58 -13.07 -2.79 -6.94
CA ARG A 58 -13.83 -4.06 -6.82
C ARG A 58 -15.26 -3.98 -7.36
N GLU A 59 -15.78 -2.78 -7.56
CA GLU A 59 -17.12 -2.53 -8.09
C GLU A 59 -17.04 -1.93 -9.49
N PRO A 60 -18.04 -2.17 -10.36
CA PRO A 60 -18.07 -1.55 -11.68
C PRO A 60 -18.09 -0.02 -11.62
N VAL A 61 -17.26 0.62 -12.44
CA VAL A 61 -17.24 2.08 -12.56
C VAL A 61 -18.32 2.53 -13.53
N VAL A 62 -19.26 3.34 -13.05
CA VAL A 62 -20.45 3.78 -13.80
C VAL A 62 -20.26 5.20 -14.31
N LEU A 63 -20.38 5.38 -15.63
CA LEU A 63 -20.37 6.68 -16.31
C LEU A 63 -21.78 6.97 -16.85
N SER A 64 -22.55 7.82 -16.14
CA SER A 64 -23.96 8.12 -16.46
C SER A 64 -24.24 9.58 -16.85
N ASN A 65 -23.26 10.45 -16.69
CA ASN A 65 -23.37 11.85 -17.13
C ASN A 65 -23.23 11.93 -18.66
N SER A 66 -23.81 12.97 -19.26
CA SER A 66 -23.76 13.21 -20.71
C SER A 66 -22.38 13.49 -21.28
N ASP A 67 -21.44 13.94 -20.45
CA ASP A 67 -20.03 14.06 -20.78
C ASP A 67 -19.24 13.56 -19.57
N ALA A 68 -18.99 12.26 -19.55
CA ALA A 68 -18.31 11.58 -18.46
C ALA A 68 -16.95 11.09 -18.97
N ARG A 69 -15.90 11.49 -18.28
CA ARG A 69 -14.54 10.99 -18.52
C ARG A 69 -14.02 10.27 -17.29
N GLN A 70 -13.46 9.10 -17.49
CA GLN A 70 -12.78 8.34 -16.46
C GLN A 70 -11.41 7.90 -16.94
N GLU A 71 -10.40 8.05 -16.08
CA GLU A 71 -9.05 7.58 -16.33
C GLU A 71 -8.65 6.48 -15.36
N PHE A 72 -7.94 5.48 -15.87
CA PHE A 72 -7.35 4.38 -15.12
C PHE A 72 -5.84 4.34 -15.41
N TYR A 73 -5.06 4.07 -14.37
CA TYR A 73 -3.61 4.04 -14.42
C TYR A 73 -3.14 2.62 -14.10
N LEU A 74 -2.75 1.87 -15.14
CA LEU A 74 -2.32 0.47 -15.03
C LEU A 74 -0.80 0.44 -14.86
N PRO A 75 -0.26 -0.10 -13.75
CA PRO A 75 1.15 -0.01 -13.44
C PRO A 75 2.01 -0.86 -14.39
N VAL A 76 3.10 -0.27 -14.84
CA VAL A 76 4.15 -0.92 -15.64
C VAL A 76 5.52 -0.52 -15.10
N PRO A 77 6.57 -1.32 -15.36
CA PRO A 77 7.94 -0.93 -15.08
C PRO A 77 8.26 0.48 -15.58
N ARG A 78 8.69 1.36 -14.67
CA ARG A 78 9.16 2.70 -15.03
C ARG A 78 10.50 2.57 -15.75
N GLY A 79 10.69 3.30 -16.85
CA GLY A 79 11.98 3.33 -17.56
C GLY A 79 12.32 2.05 -18.35
N VAL A 80 11.53 0.98 -18.22
CA VAL A 80 11.77 -0.30 -18.89
C VAL A 80 10.72 -0.51 -19.99
N PRO A 81 11.13 -0.86 -21.22
CA PRO A 81 10.18 -1.15 -22.30
C PRO A 81 9.40 -2.44 -22.01
N ILE A 82 8.10 -2.40 -22.29
CA ILE A 82 7.22 -3.57 -22.23
C ILE A 82 6.95 -4.10 -23.64
N ALA A 83 6.87 -5.41 -23.79
CA ALA A 83 6.56 -6.11 -25.04
C ALA A 83 5.28 -6.93 -24.90
N ASP A 84 4.67 -7.25 -26.05
CA ASP A 84 3.40 -8.01 -26.17
C ASP A 84 2.30 -7.51 -25.24
N ALA A 85 2.23 -6.18 -25.08
CA ALA A 85 1.31 -5.56 -24.16
C ALA A 85 -0.10 -5.48 -24.74
N THR A 86 -1.07 -6.08 -24.07
CA THR A 86 -2.49 -6.09 -24.47
C THR A 86 -3.38 -5.63 -23.33
N LEU A 87 -4.29 -4.72 -23.63
CA LEU A 87 -5.30 -4.21 -22.72
C LEU A 87 -6.67 -4.78 -23.11
N ASP A 88 -7.19 -5.69 -22.28
CA ASP A 88 -8.53 -6.25 -22.43
C ASP A 88 -9.51 -5.37 -21.62
N PHE A 89 -10.19 -4.45 -22.31
CA PHE A 89 -11.22 -3.57 -21.76
C PHE A 89 -12.56 -4.31 -21.69
N ASP A 90 -13.06 -4.58 -20.49
CA ASP A 90 -14.34 -5.25 -20.24
C ASP A 90 -15.38 -4.22 -19.79
N ALA A 91 -16.44 -4.03 -20.57
CA ALA A 91 -17.48 -3.04 -20.27
C ALA A 91 -18.82 -3.43 -20.89
N ARG A 92 -19.90 -2.93 -20.28
CA ARG A 92 -21.28 -3.05 -20.76
C ARG A 92 -21.98 -1.70 -20.70
N TYR A 93 -22.97 -1.48 -21.55
CA TYR A 93 -23.76 -0.26 -21.53
C TYR A 93 -25.25 -0.58 -21.42
N ILE A 94 -26.01 0.35 -20.86
CA ILE A 94 -27.48 0.36 -20.86
C ILE A 94 -27.91 1.75 -21.28
N LYS A 95 -28.76 1.84 -22.31
CA LYS A 95 -29.41 3.08 -22.72
C LYS A 95 -30.91 2.98 -22.45
N GLY A 96 -31.36 3.63 -21.38
CA GLY A 96 -32.77 3.76 -21.04
C GLY A 96 -33.49 4.83 -21.86
N GLU A 97 -32.76 5.75 -22.48
CA GLU A 97 -33.30 6.86 -23.28
C GLU A 97 -32.69 6.88 -24.70
N PRO A 98 -33.51 7.10 -25.74
CA PRO A 98 -33.01 7.23 -27.10
C PRO A 98 -32.20 8.53 -27.23
N GLY A 99 -31.09 8.47 -27.95
CA GLY A 99 -30.19 9.63 -28.10
C GLY A 99 -28.84 9.24 -28.69
N ARG A 100 -28.03 10.26 -29.03
CA ARG A 100 -26.69 10.01 -29.58
C ARG A 100 -25.74 9.72 -28.44
N ALA A 101 -25.28 8.48 -28.36
CA ALA A 101 -24.23 8.10 -27.43
C ALA A 101 -22.99 7.62 -28.20
N SER A 102 -21.81 8.02 -27.71
CA SER A 102 -20.53 7.59 -28.24
C SER A 102 -19.53 7.35 -27.12
N MET A 103 -18.60 6.45 -27.40
CA MET A 103 -17.49 6.13 -26.50
C MET A 103 -16.18 6.24 -27.27
N VAL A 104 -15.18 6.86 -26.64
CA VAL A 104 -13.80 6.90 -27.13
C VAL A 104 -12.90 6.29 -26.06
N LEU A 105 -12.04 5.34 -26.46
CA LEU A 105 -11.00 4.80 -25.59
C LEU A 105 -9.66 5.38 -26.00
N TRP A 106 -8.91 5.84 -25.01
CA TRP A 106 -7.58 6.40 -25.18
C TRP A 106 -6.57 5.56 -24.44
N VAL A 107 -5.44 5.28 -25.09
CA VAL A 107 -4.28 4.67 -24.47
C VAL A 107 -3.14 5.68 -24.55
N ASP A 108 -2.65 6.09 -23.39
CA ASP A 108 -1.61 7.10 -23.23
C ASP A 108 -1.88 8.41 -23.98
N GLY A 109 -3.16 8.82 -24.02
CA GLY A 109 -3.59 10.04 -24.71
C GLY A 109 -3.76 9.90 -26.22
N VAL A 110 -3.58 8.71 -26.79
CA VAL A 110 -3.85 8.43 -28.21
C VAL A 110 -5.18 7.67 -28.33
N PRO A 111 -6.14 8.16 -29.14
CA PRO A 111 -7.43 7.50 -29.29
C PRO A 111 -7.24 6.18 -30.04
N GLN A 112 -7.63 5.08 -29.43
CA GLN A 112 -7.51 3.73 -29.99
C GLN A 112 -8.79 3.28 -30.68
N THR A 113 -9.94 3.70 -30.17
CA THR A 113 -11.25 3.43 -30.78
C THR A 113 -12.21 4.56 -30.48
N ALA A 114 -13.08 4.86 -31.43
CA ALA A 114 -14.19 5.78 -31.30
C ALA A 114 -15.41 5.11 -31.93
N GLN A 115 -16.50 4.96 -31.17
CA GLN A 115 -17.67 4.24 -31.63
C GLN A 115 -18.97 4.89 -31.18
N ARG A 116 -19.99 4.78 -32.02
CA ARG A 116 -21.37 5.05 -31.63
C ARG A 116 -21.93 3.85 -30.85
N ILE A 117 -22.80 4.13 -29.91
CA ILE A 117 -23.40 3.14 -29.02
C ILE A 117 -24.87 2.99 -29.38
N ALA A 118 -25.24 1.78 -29.79
CA ALA A 118 -26.60 1.42 -30.16
C ALA A 118 -27.56 1.52 -28.96
N ASP A 119 -28.84 1.73 -29.23
CA ASP A 119 -29.89 1.78 -28.20
C ASP A 119 -30.06 0.42 -27.50
N GLY A 120 -30.67 0.45 -26.30
CA GLY A 120 -30.84 -0.73 -25.46
C GLY A 120 -29.60 -1.07 -24.62
N GLU A 121 -29.41 -2.35 -24.32
CA GLU A 121 -28.27 -2.87 -23.56
C GLU A 121 -27.30 -3.65 -24.44
N GLY A 122 -26.01 -3.65 -24.09
CA GLY A 122 -25.00 -4.37 -24.87
C GLY A 122 -23.60 -4.36 -24.27
N SER A 123 -22.67 -5.01 -24.98
CA SER A 123 -21.25 -5.06 -24.61
C SER A 123 -20.46 -3.96 -25.32
N ALA A 124 -19.54 -3.35 -24.58
CA ALA A 124 -18.52 -2.43 -25.08
C ALA A 124 -17.10 -3.00 -24.93
N THR A 125 -16.97 -4.32 -24.79
CA THR A 125 -15.68 -5.02 -24.56
C THR A 125 -14.76 -4.87 -25.78
N ARG A 126 -13.48 -4.51 -25.56
CA ARG A 126 -12.49 -4.30 -26.62
C ARG A 126 -11.12 -4.83 -26.19
N LYS A 127 -10.37 -5.39 -27.13
CA LYS A 127 -8.95 -5.70 -26.95
C LYS A 127 -8.12 -4.64 -27.67
N LEU A 128 -7.25 -3.97 -26.93
CA LEU A 128 -6.40 -2.89 -27.43
C LEU A 128 -4.94 -3.32 -27.35
N ASN A 129 -4.18 -3.06 -28.40
CA ASN A 129 -2.73 -3.25 -28.38
C ASN A 129 -2.08 -2.03 -27.72
N VAL A 130 -1.09 -2.28 -26.87
CA VAL A 130 -0.33 -1.22 -26.20
C VAL A 130 1.06 -1.15 -26.85
N GLU A 131 1.42 0.03 -27.32
CA GLU A 131 2.68 0.26 -28.02
C GLU A 131 3.90 -0.08 -27.15
N GLN A 132 4.88 -0.78 -27.74
CA GLN A 132 6.17 -1.07 -27.13
C GLN A 132 7.02 0.20 -27.09
N ARG A 133 6.92 0.91 -25.97
CA ARG A 133 7.73 2.09 -25.68
C ARG A 133 7.99 2.22 -24.19
N VAL A 134 9.04 2.97 -23.86
CA VAL A 134 9.39 3.31 -22.48
C VAL A 134 8.36 4.29 -21.93
N ARG A 135 7.95 4.07 -20.67
CA ARG A 135 6.98 4.91 -19.96
C ARG A 135 7.61 5.42 -18.67
N ASP A 136 8.05 6.67 -18.68
CA ASP A 136 8.69 7.32 -17.52
C ASP A 136 7.72 7.59 -16.37
N THR A 137 6.41 7.58 -16.66
CA THR A 137 5.35 7.70 -15.66
C THR A 137 5.20 6.43 -14.82
N GLY A 138 5.61 5.25 -15.33
CA GLY A 138 5.35 3.96 -14.69
C GLY A 138 3.91 3.47 -14.85
N PHE A 139 3.13 4.04 -15.78
CA PHE A 139 1.74 3.65 -16.01
C PHE A 139 1.39 3.65 -17.50
N VAL A 140 0.53 2.72 -17.89
CA VAL A 140 -0.32 2.83 -19.09
C VAL A 140 -1.60 3.57 -18.67
N ARG A 141 -1.87 4.73 -19.29
CA ARG A 141 -3.07 5.52 -19.01
C ARG A 141 -4.20 5.09 -19.96
N LEU A 142 -5.22 4.44 -19.41
CA LEU A 142 -6.47 4.17 -20.10
C LEU A 142 -7.48 5.28 -19.77
N ALA A 143 -7.93 6.04 -20.76
CA ALA A 143 -9.06 6.96 -20.58
C ALA A 143 -10.29 6.48 -21.35
N VAL A 144 -11.46 6.67 -20.74
CA VAL A 144 -12.77 6.36 -21.31
C VAL A 144 -13.55 7.66 -21.34
N ASP A 145 -13.82 8.16 -22.54
CA ASP A 145 -14.73 9.28 -22.75
C ASP A 145 -16.09 8.72 -23.17
N TRP A 146 -17.12 9.00 -22.37
CA TRP A 146 -18.50 8.65 -22.62
C TRP A 146 -19.30 9.93 -22.87
N GLN A 147 -19.89 10.02 -24.05
CA GLN A 147 -20.79 11.10 -24.42
C GLN A 147 -22.18 10.54 -24.65
N SER A 148 -23.18 11.16 -24.04
CA SER A 148 -24.59 10.81 -24.17
C SER A 148 -25.43 12.08 -24.25
N ASP A 149 -25.80 12.45 -25.48
CA ASP A 149 -26.61 13.62 -25.77
C ASP A 149 -28.08 13.21 -25.95
N ILE A 150 -28.92 13.64 -25.01
CA ILE A 150 -30.36 13.35 -24.97
C ILE A 150 -31.23 14.60 -25.20
N ALA A 151 -30.64 15.81 -25.14
CA ALA A 151 -31.33 17.07 -25.29
C ALA A 151 -31.92 17.20 -26.70
N GLN A 152 -33.22 17.48 -26.76
CA GLN A 152 -33.93 17.70 -28.03
C GLN A 152 -34.14 19.19 -28.31
N ARG A 153 -34.03 20.06 -27.28
CA ARG A 153 -34.21 21.51 -27.37
C ARG A 153 -32.96 22.26 -26.94
N GLN A 154 -32.80 23.46 -27.50
CA GLN A 154 -31.76 24.40 -27.08
C GLN A 154 -31.95 24.76 -25.59
N CYS A 155 -30.88 24.71 -24.80
CA CYS A 155 -30.86 24.97 -23.34
C CYS A 155 -31.47 23.88 -22.43
N GLU A 156 -31.78 22.68 -22.94
CA GLU A 156 -32.20 21.54 -22.12
C GLU A 156 -30.99 20.89 -21.42
N SER A 157 -31.15 20.56 -20.14
CA SER A 157 -30.04 20.03 -19.31
C SER A 157 -29.79 18.55 -19.58
N ASN A 158 -28.61 18.24 -20.10
CA ASN A 158 -28.13 16.87 -20.31
C ASN A 158 -27.51 16.21 -19.04
N ARG A 159 -27.65 16.80 -17.84
CA ARG A 159 -26.83 16.42 -16.67
C ARG A 159 -27.18 15.10 -15.99
N ALA A 160 -28.34 14.51 -16.26
CA ALA A 160 -28.72 13.20 -15.73
C ALA A 160 -29.48 12.44 -16.82
N THR A 161 -28.83 11.43 -17.40
CA THR A 161 -29.42 10.57 -18.44
C THR A 161 -29.69 9.19 -17.87
N ALA A 162 -30.68 8.46 -18.40
CA ALA A 162 -30.86 7.04 -18.12
C ALA A 162 -29.87 6.15 -18.90
N ASN A 163 -28.84 6.75 -19.50
CA ASN A 163 -27.81 6.07 -20.28
C ASN A 163 -26.53 5.96 -19.44
N ALA A 164 -26.02 4.74 -19.31
CA ALA A 164 -24.83 4.47 -18.51
C ALA A 164 -23.88 3.48 -19.19
N LEU A 165 -22.58 3.76 -19.09
CA LEU A 165 -21.51 2.81 -19.37
C LEU A 165 -20.97 2.26 -18.05
N MET A 166 -20.81 0.95 -17.95
CA MET A 166 -20.25 0.26 -16.78
C MET A 166 -18.96 -0.43 -17.16
N VAL A 167 -17.84 0.04 -16.64
CA VAL A 167 -16.52 -0.58 -16.79
C VAL A 167 -16.34 -1.66 -15.72
N SER A 168 -16.00 -2.87 -16.15
CA SER A 168 -15.83 -4.05 -15.30
C SER A 168 -14.48 -3.99 -14.57
N PRO A 169 -14.43 -4.35 -13.26
CA PRO A 169 -13.20 -4.59 -12.50
C PRO A 169 -12.22 -5.56 -13.16
N ARG A 170 -12.72 -6.44 -14.04
CA ARG A 170 -11.91 -7.45 -14.75
C ARG A 170 -11.13 -6.89 -15.95
N THR A 171 -11.30 -5.60 -16.28
CA THR A 171 -10.45 -4.93 -17.27
C THR A 171 -8.98 -5.10 -16.87
N ARG A 172 -8.15 -5.61 -17.78
CA ARG A 172 -6.78 -6.06 -17.47
C ARG A 172 -5.75 -5.66 -18.50
N LEU A 173 -4.54 -5.38 -18.03
CA LEU A 173 -3.34 -5.22 -18.84
C LEU A 173 -2.44 -6.46 -18.65
N SER A 174 -2.03 -7.05 -19.77
CA SER A 174 -1.08 -8.15 -19.85
C SER A 174 0.14 -7.68 -20.63
N TYR A 175 1.36 -7.95 -20.15
CA TYR A 175 2.60 -7.56 -20.83
C TYR A 175 3.78 -8.42 -20.38
N ARG A 176 4.91 -8.35 -21.09
CA ARG A 176 6.19 -8.87 -20.60
C ARG A 176 7.29 -7.82 -20.66
N TYR A 177 8.33 -7.98 -19.85
CA TYR A 177 9.50 -7.11 -19.85
C TYR A 177 10.76 -7.94 -19.58
N ASP A 178 11.91 -7.39 -19.98
CA ASP A 178 13.22 -7.96 -19.71
C ASP A 178 13.68 -7.54 -18.31
N ALA A 179 13.84 -8.49 -17.39
CA ALA A 179 14.28 -8.19 -16.02
C ALA A 179 15.71 -7.65 -15.97
N SER A 180 16.55 -7.97 -16.95
CA SER A 180 17.92 -7.45 -17.05
C SER A 180 17.97 -5.96 -17.43
N ALA A 181 16.89 -5.44 -18.01
CA ALA A 181 16.75 -4.02 -18.35
C ALA A 181 16.49 -3.14 -17.12
N ILE A 182 16.16 -3.71 -15.95
CA ILE A 182 16.08 -2.95 -14.69
C ILE A 182 17.50 -2.55 -14.29
N GLY A 183 17.79 -1.26 -14.41
CA GLY A 183 19.13 -0.68 -14.24
C GLY A 183 19.37 -0.12 -12.85
N SER A 184 18.32 0.12 -12.06
CA SER A 184 18.44 0.83 -10.79
C SER A 184 17.48 0.37 -9.69
N LEU A 185 17.78 0.78 -8.46
CA LEU A 185 16.92 0.53 -7.30
C LEU A 185 15.59 1.33 -7.36
N ASP A 186 15.54 2.56 -7.90
CA ASP A 186 14.26 3.29 -8.12
C ASP A 186 13.37 2.54 -9.11
N GLU A 187 13.94 2.07 -10.23
CA GLU A 187 13.21 1.29 -11.23
C GLU A 187 12.69 0.00 -10.60
N ALA A 188 13.55 -0.78 -9.94
CA ALA A 188 13.16 -2.02 -9.27
C ALA A 188 12.01 -1.79 -8.27
N TRP A 189 12.13 -0.77 -7.41
CA TRP A 189 11.10 -0.44 -6.43
C TRP A 189 9.77 -0.03 -7.09
N SER A 190 9.85 0.72 -8.19
CA SER A 190 8.66 1.12 -8.96
C SER A 190 7.97 -0.06 -9.64
N THR A 191 8.73 -1.10 -10.01
CA THR A 191 8.23 -2.31 -10.68
C THR A 191 7.57 -3.32 -9.73
N LEU A 192 7.67 -3.10 -8.41
CA LEU A 192 7.09 -4.02 -7.42
C LEU A 192 5.58 -4.23 -7.69
N PRO A 193 5.10 -5.48 -7.70
CA PRO A 193 3.68 -5.76 -7.91
C PRO A 193 2.84 -5.17 -6.78
N GLY A 194 1.52 -5.08 -6.95
CA GLY A 194 0.61 -4.59 -5.89
C GLY A 194 0.70 -5.39 -4.58
N LYS A 195 1.06 -6.68 -4.68
CA LYS A 195 1.30 -7.59 -3.55
C LYS A 195 2.74 -8.15 -3.60
N PRO A 196 3.77 -7.36 -3.23
CA PRO A 196 5.14 -7.82 -3.30
C PRO A 196 5.44 -8.87 -2.24
N VAL A 197 6.29 -9.83 -2.57
CA VAL A 197 6.76 -10.87 -1.66
C VAL A 197 8.05 -10.41 -1.00
N LEU A 198 8.02 -10.27 0.33
CA LEU A 198 9.20 -10.11 1.18
C LEU A 198 9.68 -11.50 1.61
N MET A 199 10.81 -11.94 1.05
CA MET A 199 11.42 -13.23 1.35
C MET A 199 12.37 -13.11 2.55
N VAL A 200 12.26 -14.06 3.47
CA VAL A 200 13.15 -14.22 4.62
C VAL A 200 13.71 -15.65 4.69
N ALA A 201 14.78 -15.85 5.47
CA ALA A 201 15.54 -17.10 5.52
C ALA A 201 14.73 -18.37 5.84
N GLY A 202 13.67 -18.24 6.66
CA GLY A 202 12.88 -19.38 7.12
C GLY A 202 11.81 -18.96 8.12
N ALA A 203 11.21 -19.95 8.79
CA ALA A 203 10.24 -19.72 9.86
C ALA A 203 10.86 -19.03 11.09
N LYS A 204 12.14 -19.29 11.35
CA LYS A 204 12.91 -18.65 12.42
C LYS A 204 13.88 -17.63 11.84
N LEU A 205 13.96 -16.45 12.46
CA LEU A 205 14.93 -15.40 12.12
C LEU A 205 15.74 -14.97 13.34
N ASP A 206 16.90 -14.38 13.09
CA ASP A 206 17.59 -13.59 14.10
C ASP A 206 16.95 -12.20 14.25
N GLN A 207 17.37 -11.46 15.28
CA GLN A 207 16.82 -10.14 15.58
C GLN A 207 17.10 -9.11 14.48
N GLN A 208 18.27 -9.16 13.83
CA GLN A 208 18.64 -8.18 12.80
C GLN A 208 17.82 -8.40 11.53
N ALA A 209 17.74 -9.63 11.04
CA ALA A 209 16.93 -9.99 9.88
C ALA A 209 15.45 -9.69 10.12
N PHE A 210 14.93 -9.97 11.32
CA PHE A 210 13.56 -9.59 11.68
C PHE A 210 13.37 -8.07 11.70
N ASP A 211 14.30 -7.32 12.31
CA ASP A 211 14.26 -5.86 12.35
C ASP A 211 14.26 -5.26 10.94
N SER A 212 15.09 -5.81 10.05
CA SER A 212 15.15 -5.36 8.67
C SER A 212 13.90 -5.71 7.87
N ALA A 213 13.36 -6.90 8.07
CA ALA A 213 12.15 -7.37 7.39
C ALA A 213 10.95 -6.49 7.70
N TRP A 214 10.66 -6.18 8.96
CA TRP A 214 9.46 -5.41 9.29
C TRP A 214 9.55 -3.97 8.77
N ARG A 215 10.73 -3.35 8.81
CA ARG A 215 10.95 -1.98 8.30
C ARG A 215 10.75 -1.89 6.80
N MET A 216 11.33 -2.83 6.05
CA MET A 216 11.13 -2.91 4.60
C MET A 216 9.68 -3.20 4.25
N GLY A 217 9.01 -4.04 5.04
CA GLY A 217 7.58 -4.28 4.92
C GLY A 217 6.74 -3.02 5.10
N VAL A 218 7.01 -2.23 6.15
CA VAL A 218 6.34 -0.94 6.39
C VAL A 218 6.61 0.06 5.26
N ALA A 219 7.84 0.12 4.76
CA ALA A 219 8.19 1.00 3.63
C ALA A 219 7.38 0.64 2.36
N MET A 220 7.25 -0.65 2.06
CA MET A 220 6.40 -1.11 0.95
C MET A 220 4.92 -0.78 1.18
N GLU A 221 4.38 -1.03 2.38
CA GLU A 221 2.97 -0.70 2.69
C GLU A 221 2.68 0.81 2.59
N ARG A 222 3.60 1.65 3.05
CA ARG A 222 3.51 3.12 2.90
C ARG A 222 3.56 3.58 1.45
N SER A 223 4.20 2.80 0.57
CA SER A 223 4.19 3.06 -0.88
C SER A 223 2.92 2.56 -1.59
N GLY A 224 1.90 2.14 -0.83
CA GLY A 224 0.62 1.67 -1.36
C GLY A 224 0.63 0.21 -1.81
N LYS A 225 1.63 -0.58 -1.40
CA LYS A 225 1.73 -2.02 -1.71
C LYS A 225 1.19 -2.87 -0.56
N ARG A 226 0.87 -4.14 -0.80
CA ARG A 226 0.46 -5.09 0.24
C ARG A 226 1.43 -6.25 0.36
N VAL A 227 2.33 -6.14 1.33
CA VAL A 227 3.43 -7.08 1.49
C VAL A 227 2.92 -8.45 1.91
N ALA A 228 3.34 -9.48 1.18
CA ALA A 228 3.26 -10.86 1.62
C ALA A 228 4.62 -11.29 2.15
N VAL A 229 4.70 -11.74 3.40
CA VAL A 229 5.95 -12.27 3.95
C VAL A 229 6.02 -13.77 3.67
N ARG A 230 7.13 -14.24 3.13
CA ARG A 230 7.35 -15.65 2.81
C ARG A 230 8.67 -16.13 3.38
N ALA A 231 8.64 -17.25 4.08
CA ALA A 231 9.84 -17.99 4.42
C ALA A 231 10.34 -18.73 3.18
N PHE A 232 11.66 -18.76 2.99
CA PHE A 232 12.27 -19.68 2.04
C PHE A 232 11.92 -21.12 2.45
N PRO A 233 11.52 -22.01 1.51
CA PRO A 233 11.02 -23.32 1.87
C PRO A 233 12.10 -24.24 2.44
N ALA A 234 11.70 -25.20 3.26
CA ALA A 234 12.50 -26.27 3.82
C ALA A 234 12.13 -27.64 3.25
N VAL A 235 13.04 -28.60 3.40
CA VAL A 235 12.70 -30.01 3.21
C VAL A 235 11.59 -30.38 4.18
N GLY A 236 10.54 -31.02 3.67
CA GLY A 236 9.33 -31.36 4.40
C GLY A 236 8.17 -30.38 4.23
N ASP A 237 8.41 -29.18 3.70
CA ASP A 237 7.33 -28.22 3.44
C ASP A 237 6.47 -28.66 2.25
N GLU A 238 5.16 -28.38 2.32
CA GLU A 238 4.24 -28.53 1.20
C GLU A 238 4.16 -27.22 0.41
N ILE A 239 4.41 -27.30 -0.90
CA ILE A 239 4.36 -26.16 -1.81
C ILE A 239 3.31 -26.36 -2.91
N ASP A 240 2.80 -25.23 -3.42
CA ASP A 240 1.99 -25.21 -4.64
C ASP A 240 2.90 -25.29 -5.87
N THR A 241 2.65 -26.29 -6.71
CA THR A 241 3.41 -26.58 -7.92
C THR A 241 2.55 -26.44 -9.18
N ARG A 242 1.32 -25.92 -9.06
CA ARG A 242 0.41 -25.73 -10.19
C ARG A 242 1.05 -24.87 -11.27
N GLY A 243 0.97 -25.35 -12.51
CA GLY A 243 1.53 -24.66 -13.67
C GLY A 243 3.05 -24.72 -13.77
N LEU A 244 3.77 -25.36 -12.83
CA LEU A 244 5.20 -25.62 -12.99
C LEU A 244 5.40 -26.74 -14.01
N GLN A 245 6.23 -26.46 -15.01
CA GLN A 245 6.64 -27.42 -16.02
C GLN A 245 8.16 -27.54 -15.98
N ALA A 246 8.66 -28.78 -15.94
CA ALA A 246 10.08 -29.03 -16.07
C ALA A 246 10.54 -28.59 -17.48
N PRO A 247 11.59 -27.76 -17.60
CA PRO A 247 12.17 -27.41 -18.89
C PRO A 247 12.54 -28.65 -19.69
N ASN A 248 12.26 -28.63 -21.00
CA ASN A 248 12.64 -29.70 -21.92
C ASN A 248 14.14 -29.98 -21.81
N GLY A 249 14.52 -31.23 -21.50
CA GLY A 249 15.91 -31.64 -21.24
C GLY A 249 16.25 -31.84 -19.76
N LEU A 250 15.57 -31.14 -18.84
CA LEU A 250 15.76 -31.31 -17.39
C LEU A 250 14.79 -32.32 -16.76
N GLY A 251 13.75 -32.74 -17.48
CA GLY A 251 12.76 -33.71 -16.98
C GLY A 251 13.31 -35.09 -16.61
N GLN A 252 14.55 -35.42 -17.00
CA GLN A 252 15.23 -36.67 -16.60
C GLN A 252 16.04 -36.52 -15.29
N VAL A 253 16.24 -35.29 -14.82
CA VAL A 253 16.90 -35.01 -13.55
C VAL A 253 15.88 -35.19 -12.43
N GLN A 254 16.21 -36.01 -11.44
CA GLN A 254 15.26 -36.47 -10.40
C GLN A 254 14.51 -35.31 -9.72
N ALA A 255 15.22 -34.23 -9.35
CA ALA A 255 14.63 -33.06 -8.71
C ALA A 255 13.54 -32.37 -9.59
N PHE A 256 13.77 -32.23 -10.89
CA PHE A 256 12.79 -31.61 -11.80
C PHE A 256 11.62 -32.55 -12.08
N ALA A 257 11.90 -33.84 -12.26
CA ALA A 257 10.87 -34.87 -12.47
C ALA A 257 9.90 -34.96 -11.28
N ALA A 258 10.41 -34.81 -10.05
CA ALA A 258 9.60 -34.87 -8.84
C ALA A 258 8.58 -33.73 -8.72
N LEU A 259 8.86 -32.58 -9.34
CA LEU A 259 8.07 -31.34 -9.22
C LEU A 259 7.08 -31.14 -10.38
N ALA A 260 7.28 -31.81 -11.51
CA ALA A 260 6.47 -31.60 -12.71
C ALA A 260 5.06 -32.22 -12.59
N GLY A 261 4.05 -31.49 -13.07
CA GLY A 261 2.70 -32.04 -13.28
C GLY A 261 1.87 -32.31 -12.02
N LYS A 262 2.23 -31.72 -10.88
CA LYS A 262 1.50 -31.84 -9.61
C LYS A 262 0.87 -30.51 -9.21
N ASP A 263 -0.26 -30.56 -8.52
CA ASP A 263 -0.87 -29.36 -7.94
C ASP A 263 -0.16 -28.94 -6.65
N LYS A 264 0.16 -29.91 -5.80
CA LYS A 264 0.91 -29.73 -4.56
C LYS A 264 2.00 -30.77 -4.43
N HIS A 265 3.12 -30.40 -3.81
CA HIS A 265 4.23 -31.32 -3.58
C HIS A 265 4.89 -31.06 -2.23
N LYS A 266 5.16 -32.14 -1.48
CA LYS A 266 5.95 -32.09 -0.25
C LYS A 266 7.42 -32.29 -0.58
N LEU A 267 8.24 -31.30 -0.27
CA LEU A 267 9.65 -31.29 -0.64
C LEU A 267 10.41 -32.42 0.06
N ALA A 268 10.99 -33.34 -0.71
CA ALA A 268 11.65 -34.52 -0.18
C ALA A 268 13.14 -34.31 0.10
N ASN A 269 13.79 -33.36 -0.59
CA ASN A 269 15.22 -33.10 -0.46
C ASN A 269 15.59 -31.68 -0.95
N ALA A 270 16.81 -31.25 -0.65
CA ALA A 270 17.30 -29.91 -1.01
C ALA A 270 17.47 -29.71 -2.54
N ALA A 271 17.70 -30.77 -3.32
CA ALA A 271 17.84 -30.66 -4.77
C ALA A 271 16.53 -30.24 -5.45
N GLU A 272 15.38 -30.66 -4.91
CA GLU A 272 14.06 -30.18 -5.35
C GLU A 272 13.95 -28.66 -5.14
N ILE A 273 14.44 -28.12 -4.03
CA ILE A 273 14.49 -26.66 -3.80
C ILE A 273 15.42 -25.98 -4.82
N GLY A 274 16.55 -26.59 -5.15
CA GLY A 274 17.44 -26.12 -6.21
C GLY A 274 16.74 -26.08 -7.57
N ALA A 275 15.97 -27.11 -7.90
CA ALA A 275 15.20 -27.17 -9.15
C ALA A 275 14.12 -26.06 -9.21
N LEU A 276 13.46 -25.76 -8.09
CA LEU A 276 12.53 -24.63 -7.99
C LEU A 276 13.21 -23.28 -8.26
N LEU A 277 14.44 -23.09 -7.74
CA LEU A 277 15.23 -21.87 -8.00
C LEU A 277 15.56 -21.72 -9.48
N VAL A 278 15.95 -22.81 -10.14
CA VAL A 278 16.23 -22.83 -11.59
C VAL A 278 14.98 -22.52 -12.41
N MET A 279 13.83 -23.06 -12.01
CA MET A 279 12.55 -22.80 -12.67
C MET A 279 11.97 -21.41 -12.36
N GLY A 280 12.49 -20.70 -11.35
CA GLY A 280 11.93 -19.43 -10.88
C GLY A 280 10.55 -19.59 -10.25
N ALA A 281 10.29 -20.71 -9.57
CA ALA A 281 8.98 -21.04 -9.03
C ALA A 281 8.53 -20.02 -7.96
N PRO A 282 7.23 -19.64 -7.92
CA PRO A 282 6.74 -18.65 -6.96
C PRO A 282 7.10 -18.95 -5.50
N ALA A 283 7.18 -20.23 -5.10
CA ALA A 283 7.50 -20.65 -3.74
C ALA A 283 8.90 -20.20 -3.25
N VAL A 284 9.86 -20.03 -4.16
CA VAL A 284 11.26 -19.63 -3.85
C VAL A 284 11.59 -18.21 -4.34
N SER A 285 10.63 -17.55 -4.99
CA SER A 285 10.78 -16.19 -5.53
C SER A 285 10.32 -15.14 -4.52
N GLY A 286 11.03 -14.02 -4.47
CA GLY A 286 10.67 -12.82 -3.71
C GLY A 286 10.96 -11.57 -4.53
N ASP A 287 10.23 -10.49 -4.30
CA ASP A 287 10.51 -9.20 -4.95
C ASP A 287 11.52 -8.38 -4.11
N VAL A 288 11.45 -8.52 -2.78
CA VAL A 288 12.43 -8.00 -1.81
C VAL A 288 12.93 -9.15 -0.95
N VAL A 289 14.24 -9.22 -0.71
CA VAL A 289 14.86 -10.33 0.02
C VAL A 289 15.71 -9.77 1.16
N ILE A 290 15.50 -10.25 2.39
CA ILE A 290 16.44 -10.02 3.48
C ILE A 290 17.57 -11.04 3.36
N ALA A 291 18.71 -10.60 2.84
CA ALA A 291 19.86 -11.43 2.58
C ALA A 291 20.74 -11.53 3.84
N ASP A 292 20.36 -12.44 4.73
CA ASP A 292 21.15 -12.83 5.89
C ASP A 292 22.00 -14.09 5.61
N ALA A 293 22.86 -14.44 6.57
CA ALA A 293 23.74 -15.61 6.44
C ALA A 293 22.94 -16.92 6.36
N ALA A 294 21.79 -17.00 7.03
CA ALA A 294 20.94 -18.18 7.05
C ALA A 294 20.31 -18.45 5.67
N LEU A 295 19.75 -17.43 5.03
CA LEU A 295 19.19 -17.55 3.69
C LEU A 295 20.25 -17.94 2.67
N ARG A 296 21.43 -17.32 2.74
CA ARG A 296 22.57 -17.68 1.86
C ARG A 296 22.96 -19.14 2.03
N ALA A 297 23.07 -19.64 3.26
CA ALA A 297 23.39 -21.03 3.53
C ALA A 297 22.37 -21.99 2.87
N ARG A 298 21.07 -21.65 2.94
CA ARG A 298 20.00 -22.44 2.33
C ARG A 298 20.00 -22.39 0.81
N TYR A 299 20.35 -21.24 0.21
CA TYR A 299 20.60 -21.18 -1.23
C TYR A 299 21.75 -22.10 -1.64
N ASN A 300 22.87 -22.07 -0.91
CA ASN A 300 24.00 -22.95 -1.22
C ASN A 300 23.64 -24.43 -1.05
N GLU A 301 23.01 -24.81 0.05
CA GLU A 301 22.56 -26.19 0.28
C GLU A 301 21.67 -26.71 -0.87
N ALA A 302 20.69 -25.92 -1.30
CA ALA A 302 19.78 -26.27 -2.38
C ALA A 302 20.50 -26.40 -3.75
N LEU A 303 21.39 -25.46 -4.05
CA LEU A 303 22.13 -25.42 -5.31
C LEU A 303 23.22 -26.50 -5.37
N ASP A 304 23.90 -26.78 -4.25
CA ASP A 304 24.91 -27.84 -4.14
C ASP A 304 24.26 -29.23 -4.27
N ALA A 305 23.09 -29.43 -3.65
CA ALA A 305 22.33 -30.66 -3.79
C ALA A 305 21.87 -30.89 -5.25
N LEU A 306 21.47 -29.84 -5.96
CA LEU A 306 21.13 -29.93 -7.38
C LEU A 306 22.37 -30.19 -8.24
N GLN A 307 23.50 -29.53 -7.97
CA GLN A 307 24.78 -29.76 -8.66
C GLN A 307 25.18 -31.23 -8.57
N ALA A 308 25.00 -31.87 -7.41
CA ALA A 308 25.32 -33.27 -7.22
C ALA A 308 24.49 -34.21 -8.12
N GLN A 309 23.22 -33.88 -8.39
CA GLN A 309 22.39 -34.65 -9.33
C GLN A 309 22.81 -34.48 -10.80
N LEU A 310 23.46 -33.37 -11.14
CA LEU A 310 23.97 -33.09 -12.48
C LEU A 310 25.39 -33.63 -12.70
N ALA A 311 26.08 -34.11 -11.65
CA ALA A 311 27.49 -34.48 -11.73
C ALA A 311 27.82 -35.61 -12.71
N GLN A 312 26.83 -36.44 -13.08
CA GLN A 312 26.99 -37.51 -14.09
C GLN A 312 26.96 -36.98 -15.53
N ASP A 313 26.58 -35.73 -15.74
CA ASP A 313 26.52 -35.04 -17.02
C ASP A 313 27.44 -33.81 -16.97
N GLY A 314 28.65 -33.95 -17.51
CA GLY A 314 29.68 -32.90 -17.45
C GLY A 314 29.25 -31.57 -18.11
N ASP A 315 28.52 -31.62 -19.23
CA ASP A 315 28.02 -30.42 -19.91
C ASP A 315 26.92 -29.74 -19.09
N ALA A 316 25.98 -30.51 -18.52
CA ALA A 316 24.95 -29.95 -17.65
C ALA A 316 25.53 -29.38 -16.35
N ALA A 317 26.55 -30.04 -15.77
CA ALA A 317 27.24 -29.56 -14.58
C ALA A 317 27.95 -28.22 -14.82
N GLU A 318 28.62 -28.05 -15.95
CA GLU A 318 29.28 -26.79 -16.35
C GLU A 318 28.24 -25.69 -16.64
N ALA A 319 27.20 -26.01 -17.41
CA ALA A 319 26.12 -25.07 -17.72
C ALA A 319 25.40 -24.58 -16.45
N PHE A 320 25.20 -25.47 -15.46
CA PHE A 320 24.59 -25.11 -14.19
C PHE A 320 25.51 -24.22 -13.33
N GLN A 321 26.82 -24.45 -13.33
CA GLN A 321 27.78 -23.55 -12.67
C GLN A 321 27.73 -22.14 -13.27
N ALA A 322 27.74 -22.02 -14.60
CA ALA A 322 27.59 -20.73 -15.28
C ALA A 322 26.24 -20.07 -14.94
N TRP A 323 25.16 -20.86 -14.88
CA TRP A 323 23.85 -20.38 -14.44
C TRP A 323 23.87 -19.86 -13.01
N ARG A 324 24.44 -20.61 -12.05
CA ARG A 324 24.53 -20.22 -10.64
C ARG A 324 25.29 -18.90 -10.48
N GLN A 325 26.43 -18.75 -11.15
CA GLN A 325 27.23 -17.52 -11.06
C GLN A 325 26.48 -16.28 -11.57
N ARG A 326 25.73 -16.40 -12.67
CA ARG A 326 25.00 -15.27 -13.27
C ARG A 326 23.63 -15.01 -12.63
N ARG A 327 22.92 -16.06 -12.22
CA ARG A 327 21.51 -16.00 -11.81
C ARG A 327 21.28 -16.09 -10.31
N MET A 328 22.29 -16.50 -9.53
CA MET A 328 22.19 -16.65 -8.06
C MET A 328 23.39 -16.00 -7.32
N PRO A 329 23.77 -14.74 -7.60
CA PRO A 329 24.89 -14.08 -6.92
C PRO A 329 24.68 -13.97 -5.39
N LEU A 330 23.43 -13.96 -4.91
CA LEU A 330 23.09 -13.95 -3.48
C LEU A 330 23.44 -15.26 -2.75
N ALA A 331 23.69 -16.35 -3.47
CA ALA A 331 24.21 -17.58 -2.88
C ALA A 331 25.72 -17.48 -2.59
N GLY A 332 26.45 -16.60 -3.29
CA GLY A 332 27.90 -16.51 -3.20
C GLY A 332 28.41 -15.79 -1.94
N GLN A 333 28.45 -14.46 -2.00
CA GLN A 333 29.01 -13.62 -0.93
C GLN A 333 27.93 -12.90 -0.14
N ASP A 334 28.20 -12.64 1.13
CA ASP A 334 27.35 -11.82 1.98
C ASP A 334 27.26 -10.39 1.42
N LEU A 335 26.11 -9.76 1.64
CA LEU A 335 26.01 -8.32 1.42
C LEU A 335 26.84 -7.59 2.50
N PRO A 336 27.70 -6.64 2.12
CA PRO A 336 28.23 -5.64 3.04
C PRO A 336 27.16 -5.05 3.97
N SER A 337 27.59 -4.70 5.18
CA SER A 337 26.76 -4.01 6.17
C SER A 337 26.12 -2.76 5.57
N LYS A 338 24.82 -2.59 5.83
CA LYS A 338 23.97 -1.48 5.36
C LYS A 338 23.86 -1.34 3.84
N GLU A 339 24.11 -2.42 3.10
CA GLU A 339 23.95 -2.43 1.65
C GLU A 339 22.54 -2.84 1.24
N ILE A 340 22.08 -2.20 0.16
CA ILE A 340 20.91 -2.56 -0.62
C ILE A 340 21.36 -2.75 -2.05
N ARG A 341 20.98 -3.85 -2.68
CA ARG A 341 21.46 -4.25 -4.00
C ARG A 341 20.35 -4.85 -4.85
N LEU A 342 20.30 -4.44 -6.11
CA LEU A 342 19.55 -5.12 -7.16
C LEU A 342 20.36 -6.34 -7.60
N ALA A 343 19.80 -7.53 -7.43
CA ALA A 343 20.44 -8.79 -7.81
C ALA A 343 19.48 -9.68 -8.59
N PRO A 344 19.97 -10.48 -9.56
CA PRO A 344 19.18 -11.57 -10.09
C PRO A 344 18.94 -12.65 -9.03
N LEU A 345 17.74 -13.21 -9.02
CA LEU A 345 17.33 -14.41 -8.28
C LEU A 345 16.60 -15.32 -9.28
N GLY A 346 17.35 -16.24 -9.88
CA GLY A 346 16.85 -17.04 -10.99
C GLY A 346 16.48 -16.16 -12.19
N ARG A 347 15.19 -16.15 -12.55
CA ARG A 347 14.64 -15.39 -13.69
C ARG A 347 14.18 -13.98 -13.34
N GLN A 348 14.23 -13.59 -12.06
CA GLN A 348 13.69 -12.31 -11.58
C GLN A 348 14.81 -11.40 -11.10
N ALA A 349 14.59 -10.09 -11.14
CA ALA A 349 15.41 -9.12 -10.43
C ALA A 349 14.77 -8.84 -9.07
N VAL A 350 15.58 -8.82 -8.01
CA VAL A 350 15.12 -8.64 -6.63
C VAL A 350 15.90 -7.55 -5.94
N ILE A 351 15.25 -6.86 -5.00
CA ILE A 351 15.92 -5.92 -4.10
C ILE A 351 16.41 -6.72 -2.89
N ALA A 352 17.71 -7.00 -2.85
CA ALA A 352 18.36 -7.64 -1.73
C ALA A 352 18.79 -6.59 -0.70
N VAL A 353 18.43 -6.81 0.55
CA VAL A 353 18.69 -5.92 1.69
C VAL A 353 19.53 -6.68 2.70
N ALA A 354 20.67 -6.13 3.11
CA ALA A 354 21.49 -6.76 4.14
C ALA A 354 20.71 -6.85 5.47
N ALA A 355 21.05 -7.83 6.31
CA ALA A 355 20.33 -8.10 7.56
C ALA A 355 20.28 -6.88 8.52
N ASP A 356 21.21 -5.94 8.41
CA ASP A 356 21.31 -4.72 9.22
C ASP A 356 20.94 -3.42 8.47
N ALA A 357 20.35 -3.53 7.27
CA ALA A 357 20.08 -2.40 6.38
C ALA A 357 18.63 -1.92 6.36
N GLY A 358 17.73 -2.49 7.19
CA GLY A 358 16.30 -2.19 7.07
C GLY A 358 15.89 -0.74 7.35
N ALA A 359 16.49 -0.09 8.35
CA ALA A 359 16.20 1.33 8.64
C ALA A 359 16.69 2.22 7.50
N GLN A 360 17.87 1.92 6.99
CA GLN A 360 18.49 2.57 5.85
C GLN A 360 17.65 2.38 4.58
N GLY A 361 17.17 1.16 4.33
CA GLY A 361 16.32 0.84 3.19
C GLY A 361 14.95 1.50 3.27
N ALA A 362 14.29 1.44 4.43
CA ALA A 362 13.03 2.12 4.64
C ALA A 362 13.14 3.64 4.38
N GLY A 363 14.25 4.25 4.77
CA GLY A 363 14.53 5.66 4.53
C GLY A 363 14.93 5.97 3.08
N ALA A 364 15.76 5.13 2.46
CA ALA A 364 16.23 5.34 1.09
C ALA A 364 15.11 5.21 0.06
N PHE A 365 14.17 4.29 0.29
CA PHE A 365 12.97 4.11 -0.55
C PHE A 365 11.82 5.06 -0.20
N ASP A 366 12.01 5.96 0.77
CA ASP A 366 11.07 7.05 1.01
C ASP A 366 10.99 7.98 -0.21
N THR A 367 9.82 8.60 -0.41
CA THR A 367 9.56 9.53 -1.52
C THR A 367 10.61 10.63 -1.68
N ALA A 368 11.23 11.11 -0.59
CA ALA A 368 12.23 12.16 -0.64
C ALA A 368 13.53 11.73 -1.34
N TRP A 369 13.96 10.47 -1.13
CA TRP A 369 15.27 9.97 -1.60
C TRP A 369 15.18 8.95 -2.72
N ARG A 370 14.04 8.27 -2.89
CA ARG A 370 13.92 7.16 -3.83
C ARG A 370 14.41 7.50 -5.23
N ARG A 371 14.10 8.70 -5.73
CA ARG A 371 14.44 9.15 -7.09
C ARG A 371 15.94 9.29 -7.36
N ILE A 372 16.79 9.38 -6.33
CA ILE A 372 18.25 9.43 -6.51
C ILE A 372 18.90 8.04 -6.50
N LEU A 373 18.15 6.97 -6.22
CA LEU A 373 18.63 5.59 -6.24
C LEU A 373 18.73 5.04 -7.68
N VAL A 374 19.46 5.75 -8.54
CA VAL A 374 19.66 5.47 -9.98
C VAL A 374 20.74 4.41 -10.25
N THR A 375 21.27 3.78 -9.21
CA THR A 375 22.30 2.73 -9.29
C THR A 375 21.71 1.36 -8.92
N ARG A 376 22.40 0.28 -9.32
CA ARG A 376 22.05 -1.10 -8.93
C ARG A 376 22.39 -1.43 -7.47
N GLN A 377 23.24 -0.65 -6.83
CA GLN A 377 23.65 -0.90 -5.44
C GLN A 377 23.87 0.41 -4.71
N ALA A 378 23.57 0.41 -3.41
CA ALA A 378 23.77 1.54 -2.53
C ALA A 378 24.18 1.06 -1.15
N GLN A 379 25.27 1.63 -0.62
CA GLN A 379 25.59 1.52 0.79
C GLN A 379 25.07 2.77 1.49
N VAL A 380 23.94 2.61 2.18
CA VAL A 380 23.22 3.73 2.76
C VAL A 380 23.74 3.93 4.19
N LYS A 381 24.41 5.05 4.45
CA LYS A 381 24.87 5.36 5.82
C LYS A 381 23.72 5.87 6.68
N THR A 382 22.96 6.81 6.12
CA THR A 382 21.79 7.45 6.71
C THR A 382 20.82 7.83 5.59
N ALA A 383 19.53 7.67 5.83
CA ALA A 383 18.47 8.16 4.95
C ALA A 383 17.27 8.60 5.80
N GLU A 384 17.28 9.87 6.21
CA GLU A 384 16.18 10.48 6.96
C GLU A 384 15.52 11.56 6.12
N PRO A 385 14.19 11.76 6.21
CA PRO A 385 13.52 12.81 5.47
C PRO A 385 14.10 14.19 5.85
N PRO A 386 14.19 15.15 4.90
CA PRO A 386 14.64 16.50 5.19
C PRO A 386 13.78 17.12 6.29
N GLN A 387 14.41 17.56 7.37
CA GLN A 387 13.72 18.24 8.46
C GLN A 387 13.43 19.69 8.06
N ALA A 388 12.25 20.21 8.43
CA ALA A 388 11.98 21.64 8.34
C ALA A 388 13.02 22.39 9.18
N SER A 389 13.66 23.38 8.60
CA SER A 389 14.65 24.21 9.28
C SER A 389 13.92 25.17 10.24
N GLY A 390 13.87 24.85 11.53
CA GLY A 390 13.45 25.79 12.58
C GLY A 390 11.98 26.24 12.55
N GLU A 391 11.72 27.42 13.14
CA GLU A 391 10.38 28.02 13.35
C GLU A 391 9.64 28.39 12.05
N ASP A 392 10.31 28.35 10.89
CA ASP A 392 9.78 28.83 9.60
C ASP A 392 8.74 27.89 8.94
N GLY A 393 8.59 26.67 9.46
CA GLY A 393 7.62 25.68 8.99
C GLY A 393 7.92 25.06 7.62
N MET A 394 7.08 24.11 7.19
CA MET A 394 7.27 23.36 5.95
C MET A 394 6.42 23.93 4.81
N ARG A 395 7.07 24.36 3.72
CA ARG A 395 6.41 24.89 2.52
C ARG A 395 5.53 23.82 1.86
N LEU A 396 4.34 24.19 1.40
CA LEU A 396 3.46 23.26 0.70
C LEU A 396 4.05 22.80 -0.64
N THR A 397 4.90 23.61 -1.28
CA THR A 397 5.62 23.21 -2.49
C THR A 397 6.64 22.10 -2.24
N ALA A 398 7.27 22.07 -1.06
CA ALA A 398 8.14 20.97 -0.63
C ALA A 398 7.33 19.69 -0.33
N LEU A 399 6.04 19.84 -0.03
CA LEU A 399 5.08 18.76 0.22
C LEU A 399 4.33 18.31 -1.05
N GLY A 400 4.82 18.70 -2.23
CA GLY A 400 4.23 18.30 -3.52
C GLY A 400 3.09 19.19 -4.02
N GLY A 401 2.84 20.33 -3.38
CA GLY A 401 1.90 21.34 -3.87
C GLY A 401 2.42 22.08 -5.11
N SER A 402 1.57 22.24 -6.12
CA SER A 402 1.90 23.03 -7.32
C SER A 402 1.86 24.53 -7.02
N SER A 403 2.77 25.30 -7.60
CA SER A 403 2.70 26.78 -7.59
C SER A 403 2.17 27.37 -8.90
N ALA A 404 1.73 26.51 -9.83
CA ALA A 404 1.20 26.94 -11.11
C ALA A 404 -0.23 27.49 -10.94
N SER A 405 -0.53 28.59 -11.64
CA SER A 405 -1.88 29.11 -11.75
C SER A 405 -2.74 28.21 -12.63
N PHE A 406 -4.06 28.26 -12.43
CA PHE A 406 -5.04 27.57 -13.26
C PHE A 406 -6.33 28.40 -13.37
N ASP A 407 -7.07 28.18 -14.46
CA ASP A 407 -8.30 28.94 -14.74
C ASP A 407 -9.53 28.29 -14.10
N VAL A 408 -10.40 29.13 -13.53
CA VAL A 408 -11.64 28.70 -12.87
C VAL A 408 -12.84 29.37 -13.53
N VAL A 409 -13.76 28.56 -14.05
CA VAL A 409 -15.06 29.01 -14.58
C VAL A 409 -16.11 29.06 -13.46
N ALA A 410 -16.34 27.90 -12.82
CA ALA A 410 -17.32 27.75 -11.74
C ALA A 410 -16.67 27.27 -10.44
N ARG A 411 -15.83 26.23 -10.56
CA ARG A 411 -15.12 25.63 -9.44
C ARG A 411 -13.79 25.09 -9.93
N GLY A 412 -12.75 25.30 -9.13
CA GLY A 412 -11.46 24.65 -9.35
C GLY A 412 -10.82 24.30 -8.02
N ASP A 413 -10.18 23.13 -7.99
CA ASP A 413 -9.58 22.57 -6.79
C ASP A 413 -8.07 22.47 -6.99
N TRP A 414 -7.32 23.06 -6.06
CA TRP A 414 -5.90 22.81 -5.88
C TRP A 414 -5.72 21.81 -4.75
N ASN A 415 -4.81 20.86 -4.93
CA ASN A 415 -4.55 19.81 -3.93
C ASN A 415 -3.05 19.60 -3.72
N ALA A 416 -2.66 19.36 -2.47
CA ALA A 416 -1.36 18.85 -2.09
C ALA A 416 -1.53 17.69 -1.09
N THR A 417 -0.80 16.59 -1.30
CA THR A 417 -0.90 15.38 -0.49
C THR A 417 0.47 14.96 0.01
N PHE A 418 0.60 14.70 1.32
CA PHE A 418 1.87 14.38 1.96
C PHE A 418 1.70 13.46 3.18
N ALA A 419 2.75 12.74 3.56
CA ALA A 419 2.75 11.94 4.78
C ALA A 419 2.90 12.82 6.03
N LEU A 420 2.26 12.46 7.14
CA LEU A 420 2.41 13.19 8.43
C LEU A 420 3.88 13.28 8.85
N ALA A 421 4.64 12.20 8.65
CA ALA A 421 6.06 12.14 8.97
C ALA A 421 6.91 13.22 8.28
N ALA A 422 6.46 13.77 7.15
CA ALA A 422 7.15 14.88 6.49
C ALA A 422 7.09 16.16 7.34
N VAL A 423 5.96 16.40 8.01
CA VAL A 423 5.70 17.60 8.82
C VAL A 423 5.83 17.37 10.33
N SER A 424 6.02 16.13 10.76
CA SER A 424 6.16 15.71 12.17
C SER A 424 7.51 15.04 12.45
N ALA A 425 8.54 15.35 11.65
CA ALA A 425 9.81 14.62 11.66
C ALA A 425 10.56 14.73 12.99
N ASP A 426 10.37 15.76 13.80
CA ASP A 426 10.98 15.93 15.13
C ASP A 426 10.06 15.51 16.29
N GLY A 427 8.90 14.89 15.98
CA GLY A 427 7.85 14.64 16.96
C GLY A 427 6.94 15.86 17.20
N SER A 428 7.09 16.94 16.42
CA SER A 428 6.11 18.04 16.38
C SER A 428 4.85 17.65 15.60
N MET A 429 3.80 18.45 15.71
CA MET A 429 2.57 18.31 14.93
C MET A 429 2.34 19.54 14.06
N PRO A 430 1.65 19.41 12.92
CA PRO A 430 1.02 20.56 12.27
C PRO A 430 0.12 21.30 13.27
N ASP A 431 0.43 22.56 13.55
CA ASP A 431 -0.38 23.40 14.45
C ASP A 431 -1.13 24.50 13.69
N GLU A 432 -0.48 25.11 12.70
CA GLU A 432 -1.06 26.20 11.91
C GLU A 432 -0.77 26.00 10.42
N LEU A 433 -1.80 26.17 9.59
CA LEU A 433 -1.72 26.22 8.13
C LEU A 433 -1.83 27.69 7.68
N VAL A 434 -0.83 28.16 6.96
CA VAL A 434 -0.78 29.49 6.37
C VAL A 434 -0.89 29.37 4.85
N MET A 435 -1.94 29.93 4.28
CA MET A 435 -2.24 29.91 2.85
C MET A 435 -2.16 31.31 2.26
N ASP A 436 -1.28 31.50 1.29
CA ASP A 436 -1.20 32.72 0.49
C ASP A 436 -1.85 32.44 -0.86
N LEU A 437 -3.01 33.06 -1.12
CA LEU A 437 -3.86 32.79 -2.28
C LEU A 437 -3.96 34.03 -3.17
N ALA A 438 -4.14 33.87 -4.48
CA ALA A 438 -4.42 34.98 -5.39
C ALA A 438 -5.55 34.59 -6.36
N ALA A 439 -6.41 35.54 -6.69
CA ALA A 439 -7.47 35.36 -7.69
C ALA A 439 -7.54 36.58 -8.60
N ALA A 440 -7.59 36.36 -9.92
CA ALA A 440 -7.75 37.44 -10.87
C ALA A 440 -9.20 37.96 -10.91
N PRO A 441 -9.43 39.21 -11.37
CA PRO A 441 -10.76 39.74 -11.61
C PRO A 441 -11.56 38.84 -12.57
N GLY A 442 -12.88 38.73 -12.38
CA GLY A 442 -13.77 37.95 -13.24
C GLY A 442 -14.91 38.78 -13.84
N ALA A 443 -15.69 38.18 -14.74
CA ALA A 443 -16.84 38.84 -15.39
C ALA A 443 -18.08 38.99 -14.48
N SER A 444 -18.13 38.29 -13.35
CA SER A 444 -19.24 38.38 -12.40
C SER A 444 -19.00 39.48 -11.36
N ALA A 445 -20.05 40.18 -10.94
CA ALA A 445 -20.02 41.05 -9.76
C ALA A 445 -19.88 40.27 -8.45
N THR A 446 -20.18 38.96 -8.45
CA THR A 446 -20.02 38.10 -7.28
C THR A 446 -18.54 37.75 -7.09
N ARG A 447 -17.97 38.21 -5.98
CA ARG A 447 -16.58 37.91 -5.62
C ARG A 447 -16.38 36.40 -5.38
N PRO A 448 -15.24 35.82 -5.82
CA PRO A 448 -14.95 34.42 -5.60
C PRO A 448 -14.75 34.08 -4.13
N VAL A 449 -15.03 32.84 -3.77
CA VAL A 449 -14.77 32.30 -2.43
C VAL A 449 -13.66 31.27 -2.53
N ALA A 450 -12.64 31.41 -1.67
CA ALA A 450 -11.62 30.40 -1.46
C ALA A 450 -11.86 29.69 -0.13
N SER A 451 -11.94 28.36 -0.18
CA SER A 451 -12.17 27.50 0.98
C SER A 451 -11.02 26.51 1.13
N VAL A 452 -10.41 26.47 2.31
CA VAL A 452 -9.26 25.65 2.64
C VAL A 452 -9.71 24.47 3.49
N PHE A 453 -9.38 23.27 3.04
CA PHE A 453 -9.71 22.02 3.68
C PHE A 453 -8.46 21.24 4.04
N TRP A 454 -8.49 20.53 5.16
CA TRP A 454 -7.50 19.51 5.52
C TRP A 454 -8.22 18.17 5.71
N ASN A 455 -7.85 17.16 4.93
CA ASN A 455 -8.51 15.85 4.91
C ASN A 455 -10.04 15.94 4.82
N GLY A 456 -10.55 16.93 4.06
CA GLY A 456 -11.99 17.17 3.87
C GLY A 456 -12.65 18.00 4.96
N ILE A 457 -11.97 18.33 6.06
CA ILE A 457 -12.45 19.24 7.11
C ILE A 457 -12.20 20.69 6.68
N LEU A 458 -13.23 21.52 6.65
CA LEU A 458 -13.12 22.95 6.37
C LEU A 458 -12.37 23.64 7.52
N LEU A 459 -11.20 24.20 7.24
CA LEU A 459 -10.39 24.92 8.23
C LEU A 459 -10.62 26.43 8.18
N ALA A 460 -10.70 26.99 6.98
CA ALA A 460 -10.94 28.41 6.77
C ALA A 460 -11.61 28.66 5.41
N ALA A 461 -12.34 29.75 5.29
CA ALA A 461 -12.85 30.24 4.02
C ALA A 461 -12.80 31.78 4.01
N LYS A 462 -12.58 32.36 2.83
CA LYS A 462 -12.57 33.81 2.62
C LYS A 462 -13.21 34.14 1.29
N GLN A 463 -14.07 35.16 1.29
CA GLN A 463 -14.48 35.83 0.06
C GLN A 463 -13.32 36.75 -0.37
N MET A 464 -12.71 36.46 -1.52
CA MET A 464 -11.52 37.13 -2.01
C MET A 464 -11.87 38.48 -2.63
N ASP A 465 -10.94 39.44 -2.58
CA ASP A 465 -11.09 40.72 -3.27
C ASP A 465 -10.93 40.55 -4.79
N ALA A 466 -10.15 39.54 -5.20
CA ALA A 466 -9.96 39.14 -6.59
C ALA A 466 -9.42 40.24 -7.51
N ASP A 467 -8.48 41.04 -7.00
CA ASP A 467 -7.76 42.10 -7.71
C ASP A 467 -6.43 41.61 -8.32
N GLY A 468 -6.11 40.32 -8.18
CA GLY A 468 -4.85 39.72 -8.60
C GLY A 468 -3.72 39.79 -7.56
N HIS A 469 -3.91 40.46 -6.42
CA HIS A 469 -2.92 40.51 -5.35
C HIS A 469 -3.00 39.30 -4.40
N PRO A 470 -1.89 38.94 -3.72
CA PRO A 470 -1.87 37.91 -2.69
C PRO A 470 -2.73 38.26 -1.47
N GLU A 471 -3.53 37.31 -1.02
CA GLU A 471 -4.33 37.36 0.19
C GLU A 471 -3.99 36.18 1.11
N ARG A 472 -3.72 36.46 2.39
CA ARG A 472 -3.37 35.44 3.39
C ARG A 472 -4.60 34.94 4.15
N LEU A 473 -4.70 33.61 4.29
CA LEU A 473 -5.59 32.92 5.21
C LEU A 473 -4.75 32.09 6.18
N THR A 474 -5.09 32.15 7.45
CA THR A 474 -4.43 31.37 8.50
C THR A 474 -5.47 30.52 9.22
N ALA A 475 -5.16 29.25 9.46
CA ALA A 475 -6.05 28.34 10.17
C ALA A 475 -5.29 27.40 11.10
N ARG A 476 -5.85 27.14 12.29
CA ARG A 476 -5.33 26.10 13.18
C ARG A 476 -5.62 24.72 12.58
N VAL A 477 -4.66 23.80 12.66
CA VAL A 477 -4.84 22.40 12.25
C VAL A 477 -5.20 21.59 13.49
N PRO A 478 -6.46 21.18 13.66
CA PRO A 478 -6.83 20.37 14.81
C PRO A 478 -6.29 18.95 14.67
N GLY A 479 -5.91 18.33 15.80
CA GLY A 479 -5.40 16.96 15.81
C GLY A 479 -6.32 15.99 15.09
N TYR A 480 -7.64 16.03 15.34
CA TYR A 480 -8.61 15.12 14.72
C TYR A 480 -8.69 15.20 13.17
N ALA A 481 -8.18 16.28 12.55
CA ALA A 481 -8.10 16.38 11.10
C ALA A 481 -6.86 15.67 10.53
N LEU A 482 -5.87 15.31 11.37
CA LEU A 482 -4.64 14.65 10.96
C LEU A 482 -4.87 13.16 10.63
N GLY A 483 -4.16 12.69 9.61
CA GLY A 483 -4.04 11.28 9.27
C GLY A 483 -2.59 10.92 8.95
N LEU A 484 -2.31 9.64 8.68
CA LEU A 484 -0.97 9.20 8.26
C LEU A 484 -0.57 9.81 6.91
N THR A 485 -1.54 9.95 6.01
CA THR A 485 -1.45 10.74 4.79
C THR A 485 -2.44 11.88 4.90
N ASN A 486 -1.99 13.09 4.60
CA ASN A 486 -2.75 14.32 4.72
C ASN A 486 -2.91 14.97 3.35
N ALA A 487 -4.07 15.53 3.09
CA ALA A 487 -4.38 16.29 1.89
C ALA A 487 -4.88 17.70 2.27
N VAL A 488 -4.21 18.71 1.75
CA VAL A 488 -4.68 20.11 1.79
C VAL A 488 -5.35 20.40 0.46
N ARG A 489 -6.63 20.80 0.50
CA ARG A 489 -7.38 21.22 -0.67
C ARG A 489 -7.77 22.68 -0.56
N VAL A 490 -7.52 23.46 -1.60
CA VAL A 490 -8.09 24.80 -1.75
C VAL A 490 -9.10 24.75 -2.88
N THR A 491 -10.37 25.05 -2.57
CA THR A 491 -11.43 25.16 -3.56
C THR A 491 -11.71 26.63 -3.82
N PHE A 492 -11.57 27.04 -5.08
CA PHE A 492 -12.01 28.34 -5.57
C PHE A 492 -13.38 28.18 -6.22
N GLN A 493 -14.34 29.02 -5.83
CA GLN A 493 -15.68 29.05 -6.40
C GLN A 493 -15.97 30.41 -7.01
N ARG A 494 -16.46 30.41 -8.24
CA ARG A 494 -16.91 31.56 -9.01
C ARG A 494 -18.33 31.31 -9.50
N GLN A 495 -19.08 32.38 -9.70
CA GLN A 495 -20.36 32.29 -10.40
C GLN A 495 -20.11 32.44 -11.91
N PRO A 496 -20.39 31.40 -12.72
CA PRO A 496 -20.27 31.52 -14.17
C PRO A 496 -21.24 32.55 -14.70
N VAL A 497 -20.80 33.32 -15.69
CA VAL A 497 -21.64 34.29 -16.41
C VAL A 497 -21.79 33.79 -17.85
N SER A 498 -23.03 33.70 -18.30
CA SER A 498 -23.41 33.51 -19.71
C SER A 498 -24.66 34.33 -19.95
N VAL A 499 -24.53 35.40 -20.74
CA VAL A 499 -25.67 36.25 -21.10
C VAL A 499 -26.49 35.51 -22.16
N ASP A 500 -27.77 35.25 -21.89
CA ASP A 500 -28.73 34.59 -22.79
C ASP A 500 -28.26 33.23 -23.37
N CYS A 501 -27.35 32.52 -22.69
CA CYS A 501 -26.70 31.31 -23.20
C CYS A 501 -25.93 31.50 -24.53
N ASN A 502 -25.66 32.74 -24.94
CA ASN A 502 -24.98 33.07 -26.20
C ASN A 502 -23.45 33.04 -26.09
N GLU A 503 -22.92 33.16 -24.87
CA GLU A 503 -21.49 33.18 -24.60
C GLU A 503 -21.07 31.95 -23.80
N ILE A 504 -19.95 31.35 -24.20
CA ILE A 504 -19.32 30.26 -23.45
C ILE A 504 -18.66 30.87 -22.21
N PRO A 505 -19.04 30.47 -20.97
CA PRO A 505 -18.41 30.96 -19.75
C PRO A 505 -16.88 30.80 -19.80
N GLN A 506 -16.15 31.89 -19.55
CA GLN A 506 -14.70 31.91 -19.56
C GLN A 506 -14.11 31.63 -18.17
N GLY A 507 -12.95 30.98 -18.14
CA GLY A 507 -12.20 30.75 -16.92
C GLY A 507 -11.30 31.94 -16.59
N TYR A 508 -11.10 32.21 -15.31
CA TYR A 508 -10.20 33.26 -14.83
C TYR A 508 -9.14 32.68 -13.89
N PRO A 509 -7.88 33.13 -13.97
CA PRO A 509 -6.79 32.49 -13.25
C PRO A 509 -6.89 32.70 -11.74
N VAL A 510 -6.50 31.67 -11.00
CA VAL A 510 -6.28 31.67 -9.56
C VAL A 510 -4.95 30.98 -9.25
N ASN A 511 -4.38 31.24 -8.07
CA ASN A 511 -3.13 30.62 -7.66
C ASN A 511 -3.06 30.36 -6.15
N VAL A 512 -2.38 29.27 -5.78
CA VAL A 512 -1.90 29.00 -4.43
C VAL A 512 -0.39 29.28 -4.44
N LEU A 513 0.04 30.29 -3.69
CA LEU A 513 1.39 30.83 -3.82
C LEU A 513 2.42 29.92 -3.10
N PRO A 514 3.67 29.87 -3.61
CA PRO A 514 4.77 29.10 -2.99
C PRO A 514 5.07 29.48 -1.54
N THR A 515 4.62 30.65 -1.10
CA THR A 515 4.80 31.13 0.26
C THR A 515 3.84 30.50 1.26
N SER A 516 2.93 29.62 0.83
CA SER A 516 2.06 28.83 1.71
C SER A 516 2.83 27.72 2.45
N TYR A 517 2.56 27.51 3.74
CA TYR A 517 3.32 26.61 4.61
C TYR A 517 2.53 26.10 5.82
N VAL A 518 3.05 25.03 6.43
CA VAL A 518 2.55 24.43 7.68
C VAL A 518 3.57 24.70 8.79
N LYS A 519 3.13 25.29 9.90
CA LYS A 519 3.98 25.50 11.08
C LYS A 519 3.95 24.29 12.01
N PRO A 520 5.11 23.85 12.53
CA PRO A 520 5.18 22.84 13.57
C PRO A 520 4.78 23.43 14.92
N GLY A 521 4.15 22.61 15.76
CA GLY A 521 3.86 22.88 17.17
C GLY A 521 4.14 21.64 18.02
N ARG A 522 4.06 21.78 19.35
CA ARG A 522 4.31 20.65 20.26
C ARG A 522 3.21 19.60 20.12
N ALA A 523 3.61 18.33 19.99
CA ALA A 523 2.66 17.23 20.16
C ALA A 523 2.09 17.26 21.58
N GLN A 524 0.77 17.40 21.68
CA GLN A 524 0.04 17.23 22.93
C GLN A 524 -0.62 15.86 22.89
N PRO A 525 -0.05 14.84 23.59
CA PRO A 525 -0.74 13.58 23.74
C PRO A 525 -2.04 13.83 24.49
N ASP A 526 -3.16 13.55 23.83
CA ASP A 526 -4.52 13.69 24.38
C ASP A 526 -5.09 12.33 24.82
N GLY A 527 -4.27 11.29 24.79
CA GLY A 527 -4.66 9.91 25.09
C GLY A 527 -5.41 9.21 23.94
N THR A 528 -5.48 9.81 22.75
CA THR A 528 -6.10 9.22 21.57
C THR A 528 -5.06 8.65 20.59
N PHE A 529 -5.50 7.83 19.63
CA PHE A 529 -4.59 7.34 18.58
C PHE A 529 -3.96 8.48 17.78
N VAL A 530 -4.73 9.55 17.53
CA VAL A 530 -4.28 10.72 16.77
C VAL A 530 -3.18 11.47 17.52
N GLY A 531 -3.35 11.70 18.83
CA GLY A 531 -2.32 12.32 19.67
C GLY A 531 -1.05 11.48 19.80
N LEU A 532 -1.12 10.18 19.52
CA LEU A 532 0.01 9.26 19.56
C LEU A 532 0.82 9.24 18.25
N LEU A 533 0.19 9.53 17.09
CA LEU A 533 0.85 9.49 15.77
C LEU A 533 2.20 10.25 15.69
N PRO A 534 2.34 11.48 16.20
CA PRO A 534 3.60 12.24 16.09
C PRO A 534 4.70 11.65 16.96
N LEU A 535 4.34 11.13 18.14
CA LEU A 535 5.27 10.47 19.04
C LEU A 535 5.84 9.19 18.41
N LEU A 536 4.98 8.42 17.72
CA LEU A 536 5.38 7.22 16.98
C LEU A 536 6.11 7.53 15.66
N ALA A 537 5.91 8.71 15.09
CA ALA A 537 6.68 9.17 13.94
C ALA A 537 8.13 9.51 14.34
N GLY A 538 8.38 9.93 15.59
CA GLY A 538 9.69 10.28 16.16
C GLY A 538 10.65 9.08 16.31
N SER A 539 11.11 8.83 17.54
CA SER A 539 12.05 7.74 17.87
C SER A 539 11.44 6.76 18.89
N PRO A 540 10.37 6.04 18.50
CA PRO A 540 9.65 5.16 19.42
C PRO A 540 10.34 3.81 19.64
N GLN A 541 9.76 2.96 20.48
CA GLN A 541 10.16 1.57 20.67
C GLN A 541 9.08 0.61 20.15
N LEU A 542 9.50 -0.46 19.47
CA LEU A 542 8.66 -1.61 19.14
C LEU A 542 8.98 -2.73 20.13
N LEU A 543 8.02 -3.08 20.97
CA LEU A 543 8.16 -4.10 22.01
C LEU A 543 7.38 -5.35 21.57
N ILE A 544 8.08 -6.46 21.35
CA ILE A 544 7.48 -7.73 20.90
C ILE A 544 8.03 -8.90 21.74
N PRO A 545 7.32 -10.04 21.85
CA PRO A 545 7.87 -11.19 22.53
C PRO A 545 8.99 -11.83 21.70
N ASP A 546 9.97 -12.43 22.36
CA ASP A 546 11.05 -13.21 21.71
C ASP A 546 10.52 -14.32 20.79
N GLY A 547 9.39 -14.93 21.14
CA GLY A 547 8.70 -15.94 20.34
C GLY A 547 8.29 -15.48 18.93
N TYR A 548 8.19 -14.17 18.66
CA TYR A 548 7.93 -13.67 17.30
C TYR A 548 9.05 -14.03 16.31
N LEU A 549 10.28 -14.18 16.81
CA LEU A 549 11.40 -14.60 15.98
C LEU A 549 11.31 -16.08 15.54
N ALA A 550 10.53 -16.91 16.25
CA ALA A 550 10.37 -18.33 15.95
C ALA A 550 9.23 -18.62 14.95
N ASP A 551 8.25 -17.72 14.84
CA ASP A 551 7.15 -17.73 13.86
C ASP A 551 7.22 -16.45 13.01
N ALA A 552 8.36 -16.24 12.36
CA ALA A 552 8.70 -14.97 11.75
C ALA A 552 7.75 -14.55 10.62
N PRO A 553 7.35 -15.38 9.64
CA PRO A 553 6.50 -14.91 8.55
C PRO A 553 5.15 -14.35 9.01
N ALA A 554 4.45 -15.08 9.88
CA ALA A 554 3.15 -14.63 10.39
C ALA A 554 3.31 -13.47 11.39
N SER A 555 4.36 -13.49 12.22
CA SER A 555 4.66 -12.39 13.15
C SER A 555 5.05 -11.11 12.43
N LEU A 556 5.87 -11.19 11.37
CA LEU A 556 6.26 -10.05 10.55
C LEU A 556 5.04 -9.45 9.85
N GLN A 557 4.15 -10.26 9.29
CA GLN A 557 2.93 -9.76 8.66
C GLN A 557 2.07 -8.98 9.68
N ARG A 558 2.02 -9.43 10.94
CA ARG A 558 1.36 -8.71 12.04
C ARG A 558 2.11 -7.41 12.38
N VAL A 559 3.41 -7.47 12.60
CA VAL A 559 4.21 -6.30 12.97
C VAL A 559 4.12 -5.22 11.89
N ILE A 560 4.26 -5.59 10.61
CA ILE A 560 4.14 -4.67 9.47
C ILE A 560 2.78 -3.97 9.49
N GLY A 561 1.69 -4.72 9.58
CA GLY A 561 0.36 -4.11 9.55
C GLY A 561 0.07 -3.18 10.72
N ILE A 562 0.50 -3.52 11.95
CA ILE A 562 0.31 -2.65 13.13
C ILE A 562 1.24 -1.44 13.08
N ALA A 563 2.50 -1.63 12.68
CA ALA A 563 3.45 -0.53 12.51
C ALA A 563 2.96 0.47 11.44
N THR A 564 2.43 -0.02 10.31
CA THR A 564 1.77 0.81 9.30
C THR A 564 0.56 1.53 9.87
N ALA A 565 -0.37 0.82 10.52
CA ALA A 565 -1.63 1.38 11.01
C ALA A 565 -1.46 2.40 12.14
N SER A 566 -0.43 2.24 12.98
CA SER A 566 -0.10 3.11 14.12
C SER A 566 0.80 4.29 13.74
N GLY A 567 1.37 4.31 12.53
CA GLY A 567 2.31 5.35 12.13
C GLY A 567 3.73 5.17 12.70
N LEU A 568 4.07 4.00 13.24
CA LEU A 568 5.39 3.70 13.81
C LEU A 568 6.52 3.97 12.81
N SER A 569 7.54 4.72 13.23
CA SER A 569 8.68 5.06 12.36
C SER A 569 9.52 3.85 11.96
N ALA A 570 9.52 3.49 10.68
CA ALA A 570 10.37 2.43 10.13
C ALA A 570 11.87 2.80 10.09
N THR A 571 12.22 4.08 10.14
CA THR A 571 13.62 4.53 10.09
C THR A 571 14.24 4.73 11.47
N ARG A 572 13.43 5.04 12.49
CA ARG A 572 13.93 5.47 13.81
C ARG A 572 13.46 4.64 14.99
N ALA A 573 12.44 3.79 14.84
CA ALA A 573 11.99 2.97 15.95
C ALA A 573 13.12 2.03 16.42
N ALA A 574 13.21 1.74 17.71
CA ALA A 574 14.10 0.72 18.25
C ALA A 574 13.32 -0.57 18.52
N LEU A 575 13.80 -1.71 18.02
CA LEU A 575 13.21 -3.02 18.32
C LEU A 575 13.73 -3.55 19.65
N SER A 576 12.82 -3.88 20.57
CA SER A 576 13.13 -4.52 21.85
C SER A 576 12.35 -5.83 21.97
N LEU A 577 13.08 -6.90 22.31
CA LEU A 577 12.50 -8.22 22.56
C LEU A 577 12.24 -8.38 24.05
N THR A 578 11.04 -8.86 24.38
CA THR A 578 10.64 -9.17 25.75
C THR A 578 10.60 -10.69 25.93
N PRO A 579 11.37 -11.25 26.88
CA PRO A 579 11.29 -12.68 27.17
C PRO A 579 9.89 -13.10 27.62
N ALA A 580 9.51 -14.34 27.29
CA ALA A 580 8.23 -14.90 27.71
C ALA A 580 8.00 -14.76 29.23
N GLY A 581 6.82 -14.25 29.61
CA GLY A 581 6.42 -14.07 31.01
C GLY A 581 6.98 -12.82 31.70
N GLN A 582 7.77 -11.99 31.01
CA GLN A 582 8.26 -10.72 31.53
C GLN A 582 7.43 -9.53 31.04
N ALA A 583 7.44 -8.44 31.81
CA ALA A 583 6.85 -7.17 31.41
C ALA A 583 7.92 -6.25 30.80
N ALA A 584 7.60 -5.61 29.69
CA ALA A 584 8.46 -4.65 29.03
C ALA A 584 8.47 -3.30 29.78
N LYS A 585 9.61 -2.62 29.77
CA LYS A 585 9.81 -1.29 30.35
C LYS A 585 10.13 -0.27 29.24
N PRO A 586 9.17 0.54 28.79
CA PRO A 586 9.41 1.49 27.71
C PRO A 586 10.29 2.64 28.19
N GLY A 587 11.33 2.97 27.41
CA GLY A 587 12.20 4.13 27.61
C GLY A 587 11.75 5.39 26.85
N GLY A 588 10.76 5.26 25.97
CA GLY A 588 10.19 6.33 25.15
C GLY A 588 8.78 5.96 24.67
N PRO A 589 8.18 6.74 23.76
CA PRO A 589 6.92 6.35 23.12
C PRO A 589 7.02 4.95 22.51
N PHE A 590 5.97 4.15 22.57
CA PHE A 590 6.10 2.73 22.22
C PHE A 590 4.88 2.13 21.54
N VAL A 591 5.11 1.05 20.79
CA VAL A 591 4.10 0.10 20.34
C VAL A 591 4.47 -1.26 20.93
N ALA A 592 3.59 -1.81 21.76
CA ALA A 592 3.74 -3.11 22.39
C ALA A 592 2.76 -4.09 21.77
N MET A 593 3.27 -5.18 21.19
CA MET A 593 2.45 -6.22 20.58
C MET A 593 2.57 -7.50 21.38
N GLU A 594 1.46 -7.94 21.99
CA GLU A 594 1.38 -9.19 22.75
C GLU A 594 2.40 -9.33 23.89
N VAL A 595 2.82 -8.19 24.46
CA VAL A 595 3.67 -8.13 25.66
C VAL A 595 2.98 -7.35 26.75
N ALA A 596 3.14 -7.80 27.99
CA ALA A 596 2.76 -6.99 29.15
C ALA A 596 3.71 -5.79 29.27
N VAL A 597 3.20 -4.64 29.69
CA VAL A 597 3.99 -3.42 29.88
C VAL A 597 3.89 -2.98 31.34
N GLU A 598 5.04 -2.78 31.99
CA GLU A 598 5.07 -2.44 33.41
C GLU A 598 4.48 -1.04 33.65
N GLY A 599 3.56 -0.94 34.62
CA GLY A 599 2.89 0.30 34.97
C GLY A 599 1.78 0.72 34.01
N ALA A 600 1.50 -0.04 32.94
CA ALA A 600 0.33 0.18 32.09
C ALA A 600 -0.96 -0.20 32.85
N LYS A 601 -2.01 0.62 32.69
CA LYS A 601 -3.35 0.35 33.21
C LYS A 601 -4.35 0.31 32.07
N PRO A 602 -4.37 -0.78 31.27
CA PRO A 602 -5.27 -0.87 30.13
C PRO A 602 -6.72 -1.02 30.58
N MET A 603 -7.62 -0.34 29.86
CA MET A 603 -9.06 -0.56 29.94
C MET A 603 -9.46 -1.82 29.19
N VAL A 604 -8.70 -2.20 28.16
CA VAL A 604 -8.91 -3.43 27.38
C VAL A 604 -8.05 -4.55 27.93
N LYS A 605 -8.69 -5.63 28.39
CA LYS A 605 -8.02 -6.83 28.88
C LYS A 605 -8.37 -8.01 28.01
N VAL A 606 -7.35 -8.72 27.55
CA VAL A 606 -7.48 -9.97 26.82
C VAL A 606 -6.89 -11.10 27.66
N THR A 607 -7.74 -12.00 28.14
CA THR A 607 -7.34 -13.15 28.96
C THR A 607 -7.28 -14.41 28.11
N ASP A 608 -6.11 -15.07 28.08
CA ASP A 608 -5.84 -16.31 27.34
C ASP A 608 -6.25 -16.29 25.86
N ARG A 609 -6.31 -15.10 25.25
CA ARG A 609 -6.89 -14.87 23.90
C ARG A 609 -8.34 -15.37 23.76
N LYS A 610 -9.09 -15.61 24.85
CA LYS A 610 -10.44 -16.20 24.84
C LYS A 610 -11.54 -15.26 25.34
N GLN A 611 -11.18 -14.32 26.21
CA GLN A 611 -12.09 -13.37 26.82
C GLN A 611 -11.59 -11.96 26.59
N LEU A 612 -12.49 -11.09 26.16
CA LEU A 612 -12.27 -9.66 25.98
C LEU A 612 -13.11 -8.91 27.01
N THR A 613 -12.44 -8.13 27.86
CA THR A 613 -13.08 -7.20 28.79
C THR A 613 -12.68 -5.78 28.43
N VAL A 614 -13.64 -4.87 28.37
CA VAL A 614 -13.42 -3.42 28.22
C VAL A 614 -14.01 -2.75 29.45
N ASP A 615 -13.14 -2.23 30.31
CA ASP A 615 -13.52 -1.55 31.54
C ASP A 615 -14.11 -0.17 31.22
N GLY A 616 -15.15 0.24 31.96
CA GLY A 616 -15.68 1.61 31.96
C GLY A 616 -15.41 2.31 33.28
N LYS A 617 -15.76 3.60 33.40
CA LYS A 617 -15.49 4.40 34.61
C LYS A 617 -16.12 3.83 35.89
N SER A 618 -17.29 3.20 35.80
CA SER A 618 -18.05 2.68 36.95
C SER A 618 -18.44 1.20 36.84
N ALA A 619 -18.44 0.65 35.63
CA ALA A 619 -18.78 -0.74 35.34
C ALA A 619 -18.10 -1.16 34.02
N PRO A 620 -17.82 -2.45 33.81
CA PRO A 620 -17.32 -2.93 32.53
C PRO A 620 -18.32 -2.61 31.41
N TRP A 621 -17.83 -2.07 30.29
CA TRP A 621 -18.62 -1.80 29.09
C TRP A 621 -18.84 -3.05 28.25
N LEU A 622 -17.87 -3.97 28.26
CA LEU A 622 -17.92 -5.23 27.52
C LEU A 622 -17.22 -6.30 28.34
N ASP A 623 -17.82 -7.48 28.46
CA ASP A 623 -17.14 -8.68 28.93
C ASP A 623 -17.70 -9.88 28.16
N VAL A 624 -16.93 -10.40 27.20
CA VAL A 624 -17.39 -11.41 26.26
C VAL A 624 -16.31 -12.46 26.05
N SER A 625 -16.72 -13.72 26.12
CA SER A 625 -15.90 -14.89 25.77
C SER A 625 -16.37 -15.53 24.46
N GLY A 626 -15.51 -16.33 23.83
CA GLY A 626 -15.84 -17.05 22.61
C GLY A 626 -15.72 -16.24 21.32
N LEU A 627 -15.21 -15.01 21.41
CA LEU A 627 -14.78 -14.23 20.25
C LEU A 627 -13.50 -14.83 19.66
N ASP A 628 -13.42 -14.87 18.34
CA ASP A 628 -12.26 -15.38 17.59
C ASP A 628 -12.01 -14.47 16.38
N ASN A 629 -10.80 -14.52 15.82
CA ASN A 629 -10.40 -13.74 14.64
C ASN A 629 -10.49 -12.21 14.82
N LEU A 630 -10.25 -11.73 16.04
CA LEU A 630 -10.23 -10.31 16.38
C LEU A 630 -8.88 -9.86 16.90
N SER A 631 -8.66 -8.56 16.93
CA SER A 631 -7.54 -7.93 17.61
C SER A 631 -7.98 -6.63 18.25
N THR A 632 -7.26 -6.20 19.26
CA THR A 632 -7.53 -4.96 19.98
C THR A 632 -6.32 -4.07 19.95
N ALA A 633 -6.55 -2.77 19.86
CA ALA A 633 -5.54 -1.73 19.99
C ALA A 633 -6.03 -0.72 21.03
N GLU A 634 -5.17 -0.33 21.96
CA GLU A 634 -5.48 0.67 22.99
C GLU A 634 -4.31 1.62 23.21
N VAL A 635 -4.60 2.92 23.29
CA VAL A 635 -3.62 3.92 23.74
C VAL A 635 -3.55 3.91 25.26
N VAL A 636 -2.34 3.71 25.79
CA VAL A 636 -2.06 3.67 27.22
C VAL A 636 -0.90 4.58 27.58
N ARG A 637 -0.79 4.89 28.87
CA ARG A 637 0.41 5.50 29.46
C ARG A 637 1.08 4.53 30.42
N ALA A 638 2.38 4.30 30.26
CA ALA A 638 3.17 3.42 31.10
C ALA A 638 4.57 4.00 31.32
N GLY A 639 5.07 3.99 32.56
CA GLY A 639 6.40 4.54 32.88
C GLY A 639 6.58 6.02 32.51
N GLY A 640 5.49 6.79 32.42
CA GLY A 640 5.51 8.19 31.96
C GLY A 640 5.55 8.38 30.44
N GLN A 641 5.51 7.30 29.66
CA GLN A 641 5.50 7.30 28.20
C GLN A 641 4.11 6.94 27.66
N ASP A 642 3.70 7.59 26.57
CA ASP A 642 2.48 7.25 25.85
C ASP A 642 2.78 6.19 24.78
N GLY A 643 1.89 5.21 24.65
CA GLY A 643 2.12 4.11 23.73
C GLY A 643 0.84 3.36 23.35
N LEU A 644 1.02 2.40 22.45
CA LEU A 644 -0.04 1.53 21.94
C LEU A 644 0.15 0.13 22.49
N LEU A 645 -0.90 -0.45 23.10
CA LEU A 645 -0.98 -1.89 23.34
C LEU A 645 -1.78 -2.54 22.23
N TRP A 646 -1.29 -3.68 21.75
CA TRP A 646 -1.98 -4.49 20.78
C TRP A 646 -2.03 -5.95 21.22
N HIS A 647 -3.22 -6.55 21.15
CA HIS A 647 -3.45 -7.94 21.53
C HIS A 647 -4.36 -8.64 20.54
N THR A 648 -4.04 -9.90 20.21
CA THR A 648 -4.93 -10.77 19.44
C THR A 648 -5.96 -11.42 20.34
N LEU A 649 -7.17 -11.63 19.82
CA LEU A 649 -8.24 -12.39 20.45
C LEU A 649 -8.63 -13.54 19.51
N GLY A 650 -8.53 -14.76 20.01
CA GLY A 650 -8.71 -15.98 19.23
C GLY A 650 -7.42 -16.76 18.97
N GLN A 651 -7.57 -17.94 18.36
CA GLN A 651 -6.42 -18.81 18.02
C GLN A 651 -5.75 -18.41 16.71
N ARG A 652 -6.48 -17.73 15.81
CA ARG A 652 -5.95 -17.24 14.54
C ARG A 652 -5.87 -15.71 14.60
N PRO A 653 -4.67 -15.14 14.76
CA PRO A 653 -4.47 -13.71 14.61
C PRO A 653 -4.92 -13.30 13.20
N VAL A 654 -5.81 -12.32 13.12
CA VAL A 654 -6.29 -11.82 11.84
C VAL A 654 -5.76 -10.42 11.60
N MET A 655 -5.10 -10.25 10.45
CA MET A 655 -4.78 -8.93 9.93
C MET A 655 -5.77 -8.50 8.85
N PRO A 656 -6.24 -7.25 8.87
CA PRO A 656 -7.13 -6.73 7.85
C PRO A 656 -6.59 -6.91 6.43
N GLN A 657 -7.46 -7.44 5.57
CA GLN A 657 -7.16 -7.55 4.14
C GLN A 657 -7.07 -6.19 3.44
N ALA A 658 -7.65 -5.13 4.02
CA ALA A 658 -7.54 -3.75 3.56
C ALA A 658 -6.60 -2.95 4.47
N PRO A 659 -5.83 -1.97 3.95
CA PRO A 659 -5.11 -1.04 4.80
C PRO A 659 -6.08 -0.32 5.73
N PHE A 660 -5.66 -0.10 6.97
CA PHE A 660 -6.42 0.67 7.94
C PHE A 660 -5.47 1.57 8.72
N VAL A 661 -6.04 2.56 9.39
CA VAL A 661 -5.28 3.52 10.21
C VAL A 661 -5.93 3.61 11.58
N LEU A 662 -5.12 3.75 12.63
CA LEU A 662 -5.56 4.05 13.98
C LEU A 662 -5.68 5.57 14.12
N ASN A 663 -6.87 6.12 13.91
CA ASN A 663 -7.09 7.57 13.87
C ASN A 663 -8.36 8.06 14.61
N ARG A 664 -9.01 7.22 15.43
CA ARG A 664 -10.24 7.59 16.14
C ARG A 664 -10.32 7.01 17.53
N GLY A 665 -10.62 7.84 18.53
CA GLY A 665 -10.71 7.42 19.92
C GLY A 665 -9.38 6.91 20.47
N ASN A 666 -9.45 6.09 21.51
CA ASN A 666 -8.28 5.51 22.19
C ASN A 666 -8.33 3.98 22.25
N ILE A 667 -9.42 3.35 21.83
CA ILE A 667 -9.59 1.90 21.74
C ILE A 667 -10.15 1.53 20.37
N ALA A 668 -9.61 0.47 19.76
CA ALA A 668 -10.04 -0.07 18.49
C ALA A 668 -10.21 -1.59 18.57
N ILE A 669 -11.33 -2.10 18.05
CA ILE A 669 -11.55 -3.54 17.83
C ILE A 669 -11.43 -3.79 16.33
N ILE A 670 -10.56 -4.71 15.94
CA ILE A 670 -10.13 -4.95 14.56
C ILE A 670 -10.50 -6.38 14.18
N GLY A 671 -11.14 -6.55 13.02
CA GLY A 671 -11.46 -7.84 12.42
C GLY A 671 -10.85 -8.00 11.02
N ALA A 672 -11.20 -9.09 10.33
CA ALA A 672 -10.65 -9.44 9.01
C ALA A 672 -10.82 -8.39 7.91
N ALA A 673 -11.93 -7.66 7.95
CA ALA A 673 -12.25 -6.61 6.98
C ALA A 673 -11.69 -5.23 7.37
N GLY A 674 -11.13 -5.08 8.58
CA GLY A 674 -10.70 -3.79 9.13
C GLY A 674 -11.27 -3.52 10.53
N PRO A 675 -11.13 -2.28 11.02
CA PRO A 675 -11.70 -1.83 12.28
C PRO A 675 -13.22 -2.01 12.32
N LEU A 676 -13.72 -2.70 13.33
CA LEU A 676 -15.15 -2.98 13.56
C LEU A 676 -15.78 -1.94 14.49
N ALA A 677 -15.01 -1.46 15.47
CA ALA A 677 -15.47 -0.48 16.45
C ALA A 677 -14.33 0.43 16.91
N TRP A 678 -14.67 1.69 17.17
CA TRP A 678 -13.82 2.69 17.80
C TRP A 678 -14.50 3.17 19.07
N ILE A 679 -13.73 3.31 20.15
CA ILE A 679 -14.23 3.82 21.42
C ILE A 679 -13.30 4.95 21.85
N ASP A 680 -13.90 6.07 22.22
CA ASP A 680 -13.24 7.16 22.94
C ASP A 680 -13.68 7.07 24.41
N SER A 681 -12.76 6.70 25.29
CA SER A 681 -13.06 6.48 26.71
C SER A 681 -13.37 7.78 27.47
N ALA A 682 -12.91 8.93 26.95
CA ALA A 682 -13.21 10.24 27.51
C ALA A 682 -14.59 10.72 27.05
N ASN A 683 -14.98 10.42 25.80
CA ASN A 683 -16.29 10.75 25.23
C ASN A 683 -16.88 9.60 24.39
N PRO A 684 -17.59 8.63 25.02
CA PRO A 684 -18.08 7.43 24.34
C PRO A 684 -19.05 7.71 23.17
N ALA A 685 -19.72 8.88 23.17
CA ALA A 685 -20.59 9.30 22.08
C ALA A 685 -19.83 9.73 20.81
N ALA A 686 -18.54 10.07 20.91
CA ALA A 686 -17.70 10.49 19.79
C ALA A 686 -17.07 9.32 19.01
N GLY A 687 -17.21 8.08 19.48
CA GLY A 687 -16.68 6.87 18.81
C GLY A 687 -17.46 6.42 17.57
N GLN A 688 -18.62 7.03 17.29
CA GLN A 688 -19.48 6.66 16.15
C GLN A 688 -19.00 7.32 14.85
N PRO A 689 -18.98 6.59 13.71
CA PRO A 689 -18.56 7.18 12.44
C PRO A 689 -19.47 8.35 12.04
N PRO A 690 -18.92 9.45 11.48
CA PRO A 690 -19.75 10.51 10.92
C PRO A 690 -20.69 9.91 9.86
N GLY A 691 -21.99 10.00 10.09
CA GLY A 691 -23.03 9.47 9.18
C GLY A 691 -23.75 8.19 9.65
N ALA A 692 -23.26 7.46 10.65
CA ALA A 692 -23.95 6.26 11.15
C ALA A 692 -25.07 6.56 12.18
N GLY A 693 -25.46 7.82 12.32
CA GLY A 693 -26.56 8.27 13.18
C GLY A 693 -27.41 9.39 12.57
N ALA A 694 -27.19 9.75 11.30
CA ALA A 694 -27.98 10.79 10.64
C ALA A 694 -29.30 10.21 10.10
N SER A 695 -30.12 9.65 10.98
CA SER A 695 -31.56 9.70 10.75
C SER A 695 -32.04 11.02 11.33
N ALA A 696 -32.92 11.73 10.62
CA ALA A 696 -33.54 12.99 11.05
C ALA A 696 -34.30 12.91 12.40
N PHE A 697 -34.31 11.74 13.04
CA PHE A 697 -34.98 11.44 14.31
C PHE A 697 -34.05 11.38 15.53
N PHE A 698 -32.72 11.46 15.38
CA PHE A 698 -31.80 11.36 16.51
C PHE A 698 -31.90 12.54 17.48
N GLU A 699 -32.03 13.77 16.96
CA GLU A 699 -32.29 14.96 17.79
C GLU A 699 -33.66 14.91 18.48
N TRP A 700 -34.66 14.32 17.81
CA TRP A 700 -36.03 14.26 18.32
C TRP A 700 -36.17 13.38 19.56
N ARG A 701 -35.37 12.31 19.67
CA ARG A 701 -35.41 11.38 20.83
C ARG A 701 -34.85 12.01 22.10
N ASN A 702 -33.88 12.92 22.01
CA ASN A 702 -33.33 13.61 23.17
C ASN A 702 -34.32 14.66 23.71
N TYR A 703 -35.03 15.37 22.82
CA TYR A 703 -36.09 16.31 23.20
C TYR A 703 -37.34 15.63 23.80
N LEU A 704 -37.69 14.43 23.35
CA LEU A 704 -38.82 13.65 23.91
C LEU A 704 -38.55 13.04 25.29
N SER A 705 -37.28 12.88 25.68
CA SER A 705 -36.92 12.31 26.99
C SER A 705 -37.31 13.24 28.17
N TRP A 706 -37.36 14.55 27.94
CA TRP A 706 -37.79 15.54 28.93
C TRP A 706 -39.26 15.95 28.81
N SER A 707 -39.90 15.73 27.65
CA SER A 707 -41.30 16.11 27.44
C SER A 707 -42.27 15.26 28.26
N VAL A 708 -42.02 13.95 28.41
CA VAL A 708 -42.87 13.05 29.21
C VAL A 708 -42.83 13.38 30.71
N PRO A 709 -41.65 13.59 31.35
CA PRO A 709 -41.58 14.10 32.72
C PRO A 709 -42.23 15.48 32.89
N ALA A 710 -41.97 16.42 31.97
CA ALA A 710 -42.51 17.78 32.06
C ALA A 710 -44.05 17.82 31.93
N LEU A 711 -44.63 17.04 31.02
CA LEU A 711 -46.08 16.87 30.89
C LEU A 711 -46.69 16.20 32.13
N SER A 712 -46.00 15.23 32.73
CA SER A 712 -46.46 14.56 33.95
C SER A 712 -46.47 15.50 35.15
N VAL A 713 -45.44 16.34 35.31
CA VAL A 713 -45.38 17.37 36.35
C VAL A 713 -46.45 18.44 36.11
N GLY A 714 -46.63 18.88 34.86
CA GLY A 714 -47.69 19.83 34.50
C GLY A 714 -49.09 19.31 34.82
N LEU A 715 -49.38 18.04 34.49
CA LEU A 715 -50.65 17.39 34.79
C LEU A 715 -50.86 17.27 36.31
N LEU A 716 -49.81 16.96 37.07
CA LEU A 716 -49.88 16.84 38.52
C LEU A 716 -50.13 18.20 39.21
N VAL A 717 -49.49 19.26 38.73
CA VAL A 717 -49.77 20.64 39.20
C VAL A 717 -51.21 21.03 38.88
N LEU A 718 -51.70 20.71 37.69
CA LEU A 718 -53.07 21.03 37.28
C LEU A 718 -54.11 20.25 38.10
N LEU A 719 -53.82 18.99 38.44
CA LEU A 719 -54.61 18.18 39.38
C LEU A 719 -54.63 18.78 40.79
N LEU A 720 -53.48 19.25 41.29
CA LEU A 720 -53.39 19.89 42.60
C LEU A 720 -54.17 21.22 42.64
N ILE A 721 -54.13 22.01 41.57
CA ILE A 721 -54.93 23.23 41.43
C ILE A 721 -56.42 22.90 41.40
N LEU A 722 -56.84 21.85 40.67
CA LEU A 722 -58.24 21.39 40.64
C LEU A 722 -58.72 20.92 42.02
N ILE A 723 -57.89 20.17 42.76
CA ILE A 723 -58.19 19.72 44.12
C ILE A 723 -58.29 20.92 45.08
N ALA A 724 -57.40 21.90 44.95
CA ALA A 724 -57.46 23.14 45.74
C ALA A 724 -58.71 23.96 45.42
N ALA A 725 -59.06 24.12 44.14
CA ALA A 725 -60.26 24.82 43.69
C ALA A 725 -61.54 24.13 44.18
N LEU A 726 -61.60 22.80 44.14
CA LEU A 726 -62.70 21.98 44.68
C LEU A 726 -62.81 22.08 46.21
N ARG A 727 -61.68 22.19 46.93
CA ARG A 727 -61.67 22.43 48.39
C ARG A 727 -62.16 23.83 48.75
N VAL A 728 -61.80 24.85 47.97
CA VAL A 728 -62.25 26.24 48.19
C VAL A 728 -63.74 26.39 47.88
N THR A 729 -64.26 25.75 46.83
CA THR A 729 -65.71 25.74 46.54
C THR A 729 -66.50 24.92 47.55
N ARG A 730 -65.97 23.80 48.06
CA ARG A 730 -66.60 23.05 49.17
C ARG A 730 -66.59 23.81 50.51
N ARG A 731 -65.60 24.69 50.76
CA ARG A 731 -65.60 25.58 51.92
C ARG A 731 -66.63 26.71 51.78
N LYS A 732 -66.74 27.33 50.59
CA LYS A 732 -67.77 28.36 50.32
C LYS A 732 -69.21 27.83 50.41
N ASN A 733 -69.47 26.57 50.08
CA ASN A 733 -70.79 25.95 50.23
C ASN A 733 -71.10 25.43 51.65
N LYS A 734 -70.15 25.54 52.60
CA LYS A 734 -70.38 25.20 54.02
C LYS A 734 -70.70 26.40 54.90
N ASP A 735 -70.44 27.62 54.40
CA ASP A 735 -70.79 28.89 55.07
C ASP A 735 -72.13 29.48 54.57
N SER A 736 -72.91 28.71 53.79
CA SER A 736 -74.23 29.09 53.26
C SER A 736 -75.32 28.07 53.62
N LYS A 737 -75.26 27.49 54.82
CA LYS A 737 -76.39 26.80 55.45
C LYS A 737 -76.47 27.11 56.94
#